data_AF-A0A1B8AVK2-F1
#
_entry.id   AF-A0A1B8AVK2-F1
#
_cell.length_a   1.000
_cell.length_b   1.000
_cell.length_c   1.000
_cell.angle_alpha   90.00
_cell.angle_beta   90.00
_cell.angle_gamma   90.00
#
_symmetry.space_group_name_H-M   'P 1'
#
loop_
_entity.id
_entity.type
_entity.pdbx_description
1 polymer ?
#
loop_
_entity_poly.entity_id
_entity_poly.type
_entity_poly.pdbx_seq_one_letter_code
_entity_poly.pdbx_strand_id
1 'polypeptide(L)'
;MPSLQSFLFLSKSEASASRDARITKPCQIPRKNIGLAVDHLQHELLDMYWQGVERELPYLLLTFRHWQSGKETSHLLPDEEDQHIHGYDTFIDQVSDISRQFHERNKKSQESKKQKKTEKKNKNEPPSYDEVLRGRGWDIFADMKSQSVKSALRTALSERKIMDPTRRRVRMLLQSAQFLDIDKLIECRNCEEDAPIWKMPASAQMKVSCYDALNQPVFVPQRCSECQTIIRGCTFADIISEGVIICEGCYWATHYGQGRFFKQYKHSCLPTALTPEMSRELCYCSTVRRRDAHGRSRSLWPIDPVADRGYHIQGGMGRVGCGLHKVTDLLAEAKYATIQSPSRKNESLLKLRQKDPAIEEVPRPAGASRTQLHKPEHDETSRPEYGYHGGSRASKQEGIPTYLRSTIEENPYENVQMSIRFGPLIIENGASEMDGVLIASRDPPSLQVPRQPPENITNCLLLTGHTDRLLYSQNRPRYPKRYKAFMKQVVGGAFCDFFDSDKEEDLIDAFIHESNYLADGYSNSSEQNVLLDKSAKRLLLHVKGYLGSRVQAYITNIATRLLDPRIHLEWDRQSNSCQTFCDNLIDRGLFGSLFTSEPFDNKLQPFYLMSFVCRPGAEVPVRALSRYDVPNGLTEEYLFKYHYGRHDDSDIIDSLSEYWTDWGGFEGPIYPYQDVFPWDCTEAYDRYPGNCGDCNVSKHVFAFPFDSWSIASLHLSRGRELYPLNPTLADKPTKENPTEGFMSDTDWFKNRLTILLGQDTLLATAVAMSNNPQFRASTNWLHGDSDKTMDRLKLGGIHRAQPFSHHFEKGAYHRYFVADWSLYTLPLRISEYEKLREWRASKIDIGATTADHSGAGGCGVGVFICGAAGAGCAAGNPGMTGDTCGSGCVTESSGDGDGDGDGGCGGCGG
;
A
#
# COMPACT_ATOMS: atom_id res chain seq x y z
N MET A 1 -44.42 37.85 -10.50
CA MET A 1 -45.28 38.02 -9.31
C MET A 1 -46.72 38.01 -9.82
N PRO A 2 -47.58 37.06 -9.42
CA PRO A 2 -47.73 36.56 -8.05
C PRO A 2 -47.33 35.08 -7.84
N SER A 3 -47.33 34.73 -6.55
CA SER A 3 -46.81 33.61 -5.76
C SER A 3 -46.84 32.17 -6.30
N LEU A 4 -45.67 31.55 -6.26
CA LEU A 4 -45.40 30.10 -6.11
C LEU A 4 -45.69 29.65 -4.67
N GLN A 5 -46.91 29.24 -4.36
CA GLN A 5 -47.23 28.49 -3.15
C GLN A 5 -48.48 27.65 -3.38
N SER A 6 -48.33 26.47 -4.00
CA SER A 6 -49.30 25.35 -3.89
C SER A 6 -48.96 24.22 -4.87
N PHE A 7 -47.91 23.44 -4.62
CA PHE A 7 -47.79 22.04 -5.10
C PHE A 7 -46.73 21.25 -4.30
N LEU A 8 -46.62 21.51 -2.99
CA LEU A 8 -45.85 20.70 -2.04
C LEU A 8 -46.79 20.20 -0.94
N PHE A 9 -47.57 19.17 -1.23
CA PHE A 9 -48.28 18.39 -0.22
C PHE A 9 -48.40 16.94 -0.70
N LEU A 10 -47.39 16.14 -0.37
CA LEU A 10 -47.52 14.69 -0.21
C LEU A 10 -46.84 14.34 1.11
N SER A 11 -47.71 14.07 2.09
CA SER A 11 -47.52 13.45 3.41
C SER A 11 -46.14 13.61 4.08
N LYS A 12 -46.03 14.66 4.90
CA LYS A 12 -45.16 14.69 6.07
C LYS A 12 -45.53 13.52 7.00
N SER A 13 -44.62 12.57 7.18
CA SER A 13 -44.46 11.94 8.49
C SER A 13 -43.77 12.97 9.37
N GLU A 14 -44.47 13.49 10.37
CA GLU A 14 -43.86 14.32 11.42
C GLU A 14 -42.93 13.45 12.27
N ALA A 15 -41.72 13.22 11.79
CA ALA A 15 -40.58 12.97 12.64
C ALA A 15 -39.95 14.34 12.95
N SER A 16 -40.23 14.88 14.13
CA SER A 16 -39.60 16.11 14.57
C SER A 16 -38.08 15.94 14.55
N ALA A 17 -37.41 16.81 13.80
CA ALA A 17 -35.98 16.99 13.88
C ALA A 17 -35.61 17.47 15.30
N SER A 18 -35.27 16.53 16.18
CA SER A 18 -34.54 16.82 17.42
C SER A 18 -33.05 16.68 17.13
N ARG A 19 -32.34 17.80 17.31
CA ARG A 19 -30.87 17.97 17.30
C ARG A 19 -30.14 17.24 18.45
N ASP A 20 -30.71 16.14 18.91
CA ASP A 20 -30.15 15.26 19.92
C ASP A 20 -29.94 13.91 19.25
N ALA A 21 -28.78 13.68 18.63
CA ALA A 21 -28.19 12.34 18.64
C ALA A 21 -27.65 12.08 20.07
N ARG A 22 -28.51 12.28 21.08
CA ARG A 22 -28.29 11.69 22.39
C ARG A 22 -28.34 10.20 22.13
N ILE A 23 -27.21 9.56 22.35
CA ILE A 23 -27.08 8.32 23.13
C ILE A 23 -28.47 7.77 23.41
N THR A 24 -29.00 7.01 22.46
CA THR A 24 -30.04 6.04 22.78
C THR A 24 -29.43 5.26 23.93
N LYS A 25 -30.03 5.32 25.13
CA LYS A 25 -29.72 4.34 26.19
C LYS A 25 -29.49 3.00 25.49
N PRO A 26 -28.36 2.30 25.72
CA PRO A 26 -28.10 1.04 25.02
C PRO A 26 -29.37 0.21 25.13
N CYS A 27 -29.96 -0.11 23.98
CA CYS A 27 -30.99 -1.13 23.96
C CYS A 27 -30.30 -2.37 24.52
N GLN A 28 -30.66 -2.80 25.73
CA GLN A 28 -30.03 -3.96 26.34
C GLN A 28 -30.24 -5.14 25.41
N ILE A 29 -29.21 -5.49 24.64
CA ILE A 29 -29.26 -6.61 23.71
C ILE A 29 -29.45 -7.87 24.57
N PRO A 30 -30.53 -8.64 24.37
CA PRO A 30 -30.78 -9.84 25.16
C PRO A 30 -29.58 -10.78 25.10
N ARG A 31 -29.12 -11.21 26.29
CA ARG A 31 -27.98 -12.13 26.44
C ARG A 31 -28.48 -13.50 26.85
N LYS A 32 -28.14 -14.53 26.11
CA LYS A 32 -28.36 -15.92 26.52
C LYS A 32 -27.08 -16.44 27.17
N ASN A 33 -27.14 -16.77 28.45
CA ASN A 33 -26.01 -17.40 29.16
C ASN A 33 -25.78 -18.81 28.60
N ILE A 34 -24.56 -19.09 28.15
CA ILE A 34 -24.13 -20.42 27.71
C ILE A 34 -23.54 -21.17 28.91
N GLY A 35 -22.67 -20.52 29.69
CA GLY A 35 -22.05 -21.08 30.88
C GLY A 35 -20.64 -20.55 31.12
N LEU A 36 -19.84 -21.33 31.84
CA LEU A 36 -18.42 -21.05 32.06
C LEU A 36 -17.65 -21.20 30.75
N ALA A 37 -16.82 -20.21 30.42
CA ALA A 37 -16.09 -20.17 29.16
C ALA A 37 -15.07 -21.31 29.04
N VAL A 38 -14.51 -21.80 30.16
CA VAL A 38 -13.56 -22.93 30.15
C VAL A 38 -14.17 -24.21 29.56
N ASP A 39 -15.48 -24.41 29.72
CA ASP A 39 -16.17 -25.62 29.26
C ASP A 39 -16.72 -25.46 27.83
N HIS A 40 -17.03 -24.23 27.41
CA HIS A 40 -17.83 -23.98 26.20
C HIS A 40 -17.11 -23.18 25.10
N LEU A 41 -16.15 -22.31 25.43
CA LEU A 41 -15.61 -21.31 24.49
C LEU A 41 -15.02 -21.95 23.23
N GLN A 42 -14.18 -22.98 23.38
CA GLN A 42 -13.54 -23.62 22.23
C GLN A 42 -14.57 -24.23 21.27
N HIS A 43 -15.60 -24.88 21.81
CA HIS A 43 -16.65 -25.52 21.00
C HIS A 43 -17.47 -24.47 20.24
N GLU A 44 -17.94 -23.44 20.94
CA GLU A 44 -18.75 -22.36 20.34
C GLU A 44 -17.96 -21.56 19.29
N LEU A 45 -16.66 -21.34 19.52
CA LEU A 45 -15.78 -20.70 18.54
C LEU A 45 -15.62 -21.55 17.27
N LEU A 46 -15.42 -22.85 17.42
CA LEU A 46 -15.28 -23.77 16.30
C LEU A 46 -16.59 -23.83 15.49
N ASP A 47 -17.73 -23.86 16.16
CA ASP A 47 -19.03 -23.90 15.52
C ASP A 47 -19.32 -22.60 14.76
N MET A 48 -19.07 -21.45 15.40
CA MET A 48 -19.18 -20.14 14.73
C MET A 48 -18.24 -19.99 13.53
N TYR A 49 -17.00 -20.51 13.64
CA TYR A 49 -16.04 -20.50 12.54
C TYR A 49 -16.59 -21.26 11.32
N TRP A 50 -17.08 -22.49 11.51
CA TRP A 50 -17.59 -23.31 10.41
C TRP A 50 -18.88 -22.76 9.81
N GLN A 51 -19.75 -22.17 10.63
CA GLN A 51 -20.90 -21.42 10.13
C GLN A 51 -20.45 -20.23 9.27
N GLY A 52 -19.32 -19.60 9.60
CA GLY A 52 -18.67 -18.58 8.77
C GLY A 52 -18.25 -19.10 7.41
N VAL A 53 -17.52 -20.23 7.38
CA VAL A 53 -17.10 -20.89 6.14
C VAL A 53 -18.32 -21.25 5.28
N GLU A 54 -19.35 -21.85 5.88
CA GLU A 54 -20.60 -22.23 5.19
C GLU A 54 -21.28 -21.02 4.55
N ARG A 55 -21.24 -19.85 5.19
CA ARG A 55 -21.82 -18.62 4.63
C ARG A 55 -21.02 -18.04 3.47
N GLU A 56 -19.70 -18.18 3.46
CA GLU A 56 -18.85 -17.61 2.41
C GLU A 56 -18.82 -18.45 1.13
N LEU A 57 -18.92 -19.79 1.22
CA LEU A 57 -18.89 -20.70 0.06
C LEU A 57 -19.91 -20.36 -1.06
N PRO A 58 -21.18 -20.03 -0.77
CA PRO A 58 -22.12 -19.59 -1.79
C PRO A 58 -21.68 -18.36 -2.59
N TYR A 59 -21.00 -17.40 -1.96
CA TYR A 59 -20.51 -16.19 -2.64
C TYR A 59 -19.40 -16.52 -3.63
N LEU A 60 -18.50 -17.44 -3.24
CA LEU A 60 -17.43 -17.92 -4.11
C LEU A 60 -17.98 -18.66 -5.32
N LEU A 61 -18.94 -19.57 -5.12
CA LEU A 61 -19.58 -20.34 -6.19
C LEU A 61 -20.27 -19.42 -7.21
N LEU A 62 -21.05 -18.46 -6.73
CA LEU A 62 -21.76 -17.51 -7.61
C LEU A 62 -20.78 -16.59 -8.36
N THR A 63 -19.72 -16.15 -7.70
CA THR A 63 -18.66 -15.34 -8.34
C THR A 63 -17.99 -16.12 -9.46
N PHE A 64 -17.56 -17.35 -9.18
CA PHE A 64 -16.92 -18.20 -10.19
C PHE A 64 -17.84 -18.46 -11.39
N ARG A 65 -19.11 -18.78 -11.13
CA ARG A 65 -20.11 -18.95 -12.19
C ARG A 65 -20.26 -17.69 -13.04
N HIS A 66 -20.33 -16.52 -12.42
CA HIS A 66 -20.44 -15.26 -13.15
C HIS A 66 -19.24 -15.09 -14.10
N TRP A 67 -18.02 -15.33 -13.61
CA TRP A 67 -16.80 -15.25 -14.41
C TRP A 67 -16.78 -16.24 -15.58
N GLN A 68 -17.38 -17.43 -15.42
CA GLN A 68 -17.50 -18.41 -16.50
C GLN A 68 -18.57 -18.03 -17.56
N SER A 69 -19.63 -17.35 -17.13
CA SER A 69 -20.81 -17.09 -17.99
C SER A 69 -20.78 -15.74 -18.73
N GLY A 70 -20.03 -14.76 -18.22
CA GLY A 70 -20.04 -13.38 -18.73
C GLY A 70 -19.27 -13.23 -20.06
N LYS A 71 -19.88 -12.55 -21.03
CA LYS A 71 -19.15 -12.12 -22.25
C LYS A 71 -18.08 -11.09 -21.88
N GLU A 72 -18.40 -10.25 -20.90
CA GLU A 72 -17.56 -9.20 -20.31
C GLU A 72 -16.36 -9.76 -19.54
N THR A 73 -16.47 -11.01 -19.04
CA THR A 73 -15.42 -11.71 -18.26
C THR A 73 -14.71 -12.81 -19.06
N SER A 74 -14.99 -12.91 -20.35
CA SER A 74 -14.50 -13.98 -21.23
C SER A 74 -13.05 -13.78 -21.70
N HIS A 75 -12.51 -12.57 -21.60
CA HIS A 75 -11.12 -12.26 -21.95
C HIS A 75 -10.19 -12.56 -20.78
N LEU A 76 -9.10 -13.29 -21.04
CA LEU A 76 -8.00 -13.44 -20.09
C LEU A 76 -7.29 -12.10 -19.93
N LEU A 77 -7.00 -11.73 -18.68
CA LEU A 77 -6.09 -10.60 -18.44
C LEU A 77 -4.67 -11.02 -18.82
N PRO A 78 -3.83 -10.09 -19.34
CA PRO A 78 -2.43 -10.41 -19.67
C PRO A 78 -1.67 -11.05 -18.50
N ASP A 79 -1.92 -10.61 -17.26
CA ASP A 79 -1.31 -11.18 -16.05
C ASP A 79 -1.80 -12.59 -15.68
N GLU A 80 -2.93 -13.06 -16.22
CA GLU A 80 -3.33 -14.46 -16.06
C GLU A 80 -2.44 -15.40 -16.87
N GLU A 81 -1.93 -14.91 -18.02
CA GLU A 81 -1.06 -15.65 -18.92
C GLU A 81 0.42 -15.51 -18.55
N ASP A 82 0.80 -14.42 -17.88
CA ASP A 82 2.16 -14.21 -17.39
C ASP A 82 2.49 -15.15 -16.22
N GLN A 83 3.42 -16.07 -16.47
CA GLN A 83 3.90 -17.03 -15.48
C GLN A 83 5.19 -16.57 -14.80
N HIS A 84 5.80 -15.49 -15.28
CA HIS A 84 7.10 -15.02 -14.82
C HIS A 84 6.98 -14.25 -13.50
N ILE A 85 7.41 -14.90 -12.41
CA ILE A 85 7.43 -14.30 -11.08
C ILE A 85 8.82 -13.76 -10.76
N HIS A 86 8.90 -12.48 -10.42
CA HIS A 86 10.15 -11.79 -10.10
C HIS A 86 9.92 -10.59 -9.15
N GLY A 87 11.00 -9.90 -8.73
CA GLY A 87 10.94 -8.73 -7.83
C GLY A 87 11.08 -9.05 -6.34
N TYR A 88 11.08 -10.32 -5.94
CA TYR A 88 11.23 -10.77 -4.55
C TYR A 88 12.67 -10.71 -4.01
N ASP A 89 13.66 -10.44 -4.85
CA ASP A 89 15.09 -10.43 -4.49
C ASP A 89 15.40 -9.43 -3.36
N THR A 90 14.75 -8.27 -3.40
CA THR A 90 14.88 -7.25 -2.35
C THR A 90 14.42 -7.79 -1.01
N PHE A 91 13.27 -8.43 -0.95
CA PHE A 91 12.73 -9.02 0.27
C PHE A 91 13.65 -10.11 0.84
N ILE A 92 14.16 -11.01 -0.01
CA ILE A 92 15.11 -12.06 0.39
C ILE A 92 16.32 -11.46 1.11
N ASP A 93 16.91 -10.41 0.53
CA ASP A 93 18.07 -9.75 1.12
C ASP A 93 17.75 -9.07 2.46
N GLN A 94 16.53 -8.57 2.65
CA GLN A 94 16.14 -7.89 3.89
C GLN A 94 16.05 -8.84 5.08
N VAL A 95 15.54 -10.06 4.85
CA VAL A 95 15.27 -11.04 5.92
C VAL A 95 16.40 -12.04 6.14
N SER A 96 17.39 -12.08 5.24
CA SER A 96 18.51 -13.02 5.32
C SER A 96 19.66 -12.52 6.21
N ASP A 97 20.17 -13.39 7.08
CA ASP A 97 21.30 -13.12 7.97
C ASP A 97 22.57 -12.71 7.22
N ILE A 98 22.88 -13.35 6.09
CA ILE A 98 24.07 -13.09 5.29
C ILE A 98 24.08 -11.65 4.75
N SER A 99 22.96 -11.22 4.18
CA SER A 99 22.78 -9.85 3.69
C SER A 99 22.81 -8.84 4.84
N ARG A 100 22.26 -9.19 6.01
CA ARG A 100 22.36 -8.35 7.21
C ARG A 100 23.79 -8.19 7.71
N GLN A 101 24.56 -9.27 7.77
CA GLN A 101 25.97 -9.22 8.19
C GLN A 101 26.81 -8.38 7.22
N PHE A 102 26.54 -8.46 5.91
CA PHE A 102 27.16 -7.60 4.91
C PHE A 102 26.82 -6.12 5.16
N HIS A 103 25.55 -5.80 5.39
CA HIS A 103 25.12 -4.44 5.75
C HIS A 103 25.84 -3.91 7.00
N GLU A 104 25.86 -4.67 8.09
CA GLU A 104 26.51 -4.28 9.36
C GLU A 104 28.01 -4.01 9.20
N ARG A 105 28.71 -4.80 8.37
CA ARG A 105 30.13 -4.59 8.06
C ARG A 105 30.35 -3.29 7.28
N ASN A 106 29.50 -3.00 6.29
CA ASN A 106 29.57 -1.76 5.52
C ASN A 106 29.26 -0.54 6.37
N LYS A 107 28.26 -0.62 7.25
CA LYS A 107 27.90 0.45 8.19
C LYS A 107 29.06 0.80 9.12
N LYS A 108 29.69 -0.19 9.76
CA LYS A 108 30.89 0.02 10.61
C LYS A 108 32.05 0.66 9.83
N SER A 109 32.21 0.28 8.56
CA SER A 109 33.23 0.86 7.68
C SER A 109 32.93 2.31 7.28
N GLN A 110 31.66 2.71 7.19
CA GLN A 110 31.26 4.10 6.94
C GLN A 110 31.32 4.96 8.22
N GLU A 111 30.89 4.45 9.37
CA GLU A 111 30.93 5.16 10.65
C GLU A 111 32.36 5.45 11.10
N SER A 112 33.27 4.49 10.93
CA SER A 112 34.71 4.70 11.18
C SER A 112 35.32 5.76 10.24
N LYS A 113 34.85 5.88 9.00
CA LYS A 113 35.24 6.97 8.08
C LYS A 113 34.68 8.33 8.51
N LYS A 114 33.46 8.39 9.07
CA LYS A 114 32.86 9.64 9.60
C LYS A 114 33.53 10.10 10.91
N GLN A 115 33.80 9.20 11.86
CA GLN A 115 34.53 9.53 13.10
C GLN A 115 35.96 10.01 12.84
N LYS A 116 36.67 9.43 11.86
CA LYS A 116 38.00 9.90 11.43
C LYS A 116 38.00 11.31 10.81
N LYS A 117 36.85 11.82 10.32
CA LYS A 117 36.72 13.20 9.83
C LYS A 117 36.58 14.22 10.97
N THR A 118 35.99 13.84 12.10
CA THR A 118 35.85 14.71 13.30
C THR A 118 37.08 14.68 14.22
N GLU A 119 37.82 13.57 14.26
CA GLU A 119 39.07 13.47 15.02
C GLU A 119 40.30 13.65 14.12
N LYS A 120 40.62 14.91 13.76
CA LYS A 120 41.97 15.23 13.28
C LYS A 120 42.95 15.13 14.44
N LYS A 121 43.49 13.93 14.69
CA LYS A 121 44.92 13.62 14.94
C LYS A 121 45.12 12.18 15.41
N ASN A 122 45.96 11.45 14.66
CA ASN A 122 46.86 10.37 15.10
C ASN A 122 46.55 8.88 14.83
N LYS A 123 45.64 8.49 13.92
CA LYS A 123 45.71 7.14 13.28
C LYS A 123 45.27 7.13 11.81
N ASN A 124 46.14 7.62 10.93
CA ASN A 124 46.03 7.46 9.47
C ASN A 124 46.88 6.27 8.99
N GLU A 125 46.68 5.09 9.58
CA GLU A 125 47.11 3.86 8.89
C GLU A 125 45.95 3.40 8.00
N PRO A 126 46.19 3.22 6.68
CA PRO A 126 45.23 2.55 5.82
C PRO A 126 45.02 1.11 6.35
N PRO A 127 43.82 0.51 6.13
CA PRO A 127 43.61 -0.89 6.48
C PRO A 127 44.69 -1.75 5.84
N SER A 128 45.13 -2.78 6.56
CA SER A 128 46.16 -3.67 6.02
C SER A 128 45.65 -4.40 4.77
N TYR A 129 46.55 -4.78 3.88
CA TYR A 129 46.19 -5.56 2.69
C TYR A 129 45.41 -6.83 3.05
N ASP A 130 45.78 -7.49 4.15
CA ASP A 130 45.11 -8.67 4.69
C ASP A 130 43.68 -8.37 5.19
N GLU A 131 43.46 -7.24 5.87
CA GLU A 131 42.12 -6.81 6.27
C GLU A 131 41.21 -6.54 5.06
N VAL A 132 41.74 -5.91 4.00
CA VAL A 132 41.01 -5.64 2.76
C VAL A 132 40.69 -6.94 2.02
N LEU A 133 41.64 -7.87 1.93
CA LEU A 133 41.41 -9.19 1.31
C LEU A 133 40.38 -10.01 2.08
N ARG A 134 40.46 -10.07 3.41
CA ARG A 134 39.45 -10.75 4.23
C ARG A 134 38.08 -10.12 4.06
N GLY A 135 37.99 -8.79 4.06
CA GLY A 135 36.74 -8.06 3.79
C GLY A 135 36.13 -8.46 2.45
N ARG A 136 36.92 -8.40 1.38
CA ARG A 136 36.50 -8.79 0.03
C ARG A 136 36.12 -10.27 -0.07
N GLY A 137 36.83 -11.15 0.62
CA GLY A 137 36.52 -12.58 0.67
C GLY A 137 35.15 -12.86 1.29
N TRP A 138 34.83 -12.16 2.38
CA TRP A 138 33.50 -12.24 3.00
C TRP A 138 32.39 -11.64 2.14
N ASP A 139 32.67 -10.60 1.36
CA ASP A 139 31.71 -10.01 0.44
C ASP A 139 31.39 -10.96 -0.72
N ILE A 140 32.41 -11.56 -1.32
CA ILE A 140 32.25 -12.60 -2.35
C ILE A 140 31.45 -13.79 -1.81
N PHE A 141 31.74 -14.22 -0.58
CA PHE A 141 31.01 -15.31 0.07
C PHE A 141 29.53 -14.96 0.29
N ALA A 142 29.25 -13.74 0.75
CA ALA A 142 27.88 -13.27 0.96
C ALA A 142 27.09 -13.21 -0.37
N ASP A 143 27.70 -12.67 -1.41
CA ASP A 143 27.10 -12.60 -2.75
C ASP A 143 26.84 -13.99 -3.33
N MET A 144 27.81 -14.90 -3.25
CA MET A 144 27.64 -16.29 -3.69
C MET A 144 26.47 -16.98 -2.99
N LYS A 145 26.35 -16.80 -1.67
CA LYS A 145 25.26 -17.42 -0.90
C LYS A 145 23.91 -16.80 -1.20
N SER A 146 23.81 -15.48 -1.31
CA SER A 146 22.57 -14.78 -1.70
C SER A 146 22.14 -15.20 -3.11
N GLN A 147 23.07 -15.24 -4.07
CA GLN A 147 22.80 -15.69 -5.43
C GLN A 147 22.35 -17.16 -5.48
N SER A 148 22.98 -18.04 -4.69
CA SER A 148 22.59 -19.45 -4.60
C SER A 148 21.16 -19.65 -4.09
N VAL A 149 20.72 -18.86 -3.10
CA VAL A 149 19.33 -18.89 -2.63
C VAL A 149 18.38 -18.37 -3.70
N LYS A 150 18.70 -17.22 -4.30
CA LYS A 150 17.88 -16.59 -5.35
C LYS A 150 17.76 -17.50 -6.58
N SER A 151 18.84 -18.15 -7.01
CA SER A 151 18.82 -19.08 -8.15
C SER A 151 17.95 -20.29 -7.85
N ALA A 152 18.06 -20.89 -6.65
CA ALA A 152 17.24 -22.01 -6.25
C ALA A 152 15.74 -21.66 -6.24
N LEU A 153 15.38 -20.45 -5.79
CA LEU A 153 14.00 -19.97 -5.82
C LEU A 153 13.50 -19.71 -7.25
N ARG A 154 14.33 -19.14 -8.13
CA ARG A 154 13.99 -19.00 -9.56
C ARG A 154 13.72 -20.34 -10.22
N THR A 155 14.56 -21.35 -9.95
CA THR A 155 14.36 -22.72 -10.43
C THR A 155 13.04 -23.28 -9.91
N ALA A 156 12.79 -23.24 -8.61
CA ALA A 156 11.55 -23.74 -8.02
C ALA A 156 10.29 -23.07 -8.58
N LEU A 157 10.33 -21.76 -8.83
CA LEU A 157 9.22 -21.01 -9.41
C LEU A 157 9.01 -21.29 -10.91
N SER A 158 10.07 -21.67 -11.63
CA SER A 158 10.01 -22.07 -13.04
C SER A 158 9.52 -23.50 -13.24
N GLU A 159 9.79 -24.39 -12.28
CA GLU A 159 9.40 -25.80 -12.30
C GLU A 159 8.01 -26.04 -11.70
N ARG A 160 7.34 -24.99 -11.19
CA ARG A 160 6.04 -25.11 -10.55
C ARG A 160 4.97 -25.65 -11.52
N LYS A 161 4.00 -26.38 -10.99
CA LYS A 161 2.84 -26.84 -11.74
C LYS A 161 2.01 -25.65 -12.22
N ILE A 162 1.93 -25.46 -13.53
CA ILE A 162 1.05 -24.46 -14.15
C ILE A 162 -0.35 -25.07 -14.22
N MET A 163 -1.30 -24.44 -13.53
CA MET A 163 -2.71 -24.83 -13.61
C MET A 163 -3.36 -24.28 -14.88
N ASP A 164 -4.43 -24.92 -15.34
CA ASP A 164 -5.33 -24.27 -16.28
C ASP A 164 -5.98 -23.03 -15.64
N PRO A 165 -6.35 -22.01 -16.45
CA PRO A 165 -6.94 -20.77 -15.93
C PRO A 165 -8.20 -20.98 -15.08
N THR A 166 -9.00 -22.02 -15.38
CA THR A 166 -10.26 -22.29 -14.67
C THR A 166 -9.97 -22.76 -13.25
N ARG A 167 -9.11 -23.77 -13.08
CA ARG A 167 -8.66 -24.22 -11.76
C ARG A 167 -7.92 -23.13 -10.99
N ARG A 168 -7.07 -22.36 -11.66
CA ARG A 168 -6.36 -21.22 -11.04
C ARG A 168 -7.35 -20.22 -10.44
N ARG A 169 -8.40 -19.85 -11.19
CA ARG A 169 -9.48 -18.97 -10.70
C ARG A 169 -10.22 -19.56 -9.49
N VAL A 170 -10.50 -20.86 -9.47
CA VAL A 170 -11.11 -21.52 -8.30
C VAL A 170 -10.20 -21.45 -7.07
N ARG A 171 -8.92 -21.80 -7.22
CA ARG A 171 -7.93 -21.72 -6.13
C ARG A 171 -7.84 -20.29 -5.59
N MET A 172 -7.74 -19.29 -6.46
CA MET A 172 -7.70 -17.88 -6.08
C MET A 172 -8.96 -17.45 -5.31
N LEU A 173 -10.15 -17.88 -5.75
CA LEU A 173 -11.40 -17.58 -5.07
C LEU A 173 -11.48 -18.24 -3.68
N LEU A 174 -11.10 -19.51 -3.56
CA LEU A 174 -11.04 -20.19 -2.26
C LEU A 174 -10.04 -19.50 -1.32
N GLN A 175 -8.89 -19.09 -1.84
CA GLN A 175 -7.87 -18.39 -1.07
C GLN A 175 -8.26 -16.95 -0.70
N SER A 176 -9.14 -16.30 -1.46
CA SER A 176 -9.71 -14.99 -1.12
C SER A 176 -10.53 -15.02 0.18
N ALA A 177 -11.01 -16.19 0.58
CA ALA A 177 -11.70 -16.38 1.86
C ALA A 177 -10.73 -16.37 3.05
N GLN A 178 -9.41 -16.54 2.83
CA GLN A 178 -8.38 -16.31 3.86
C GLN A 178 -8.61 -17.10 5.16
N PHE A 179 -9.13 -18.33 5.05
CA PHE A 179 -9.61 -19.13 6.18
C PHE A 179 -8.58 -19.36 7.30
N LEU A 180 -7.29 -19.41 6.97
CA LEU A 180 -6.21 -19.59 7.95
C LEU A 180 -5.41 -18.32 8.25
N ASP A 181 -5.79 -17.18 7.68
CA ASP A 181 -5.04 -15.95 7.86
C ASP A 181 -5.41 -15.23 9.16
N ILE A 182 -4.44 -14.53 9.73
CA ILE A 182 -4.61 -13.66 10.90
C ILE A 182 -4.26 -12.23 10.52
N ASP A 183 -5.11 -11.28 10.87
CA ASP A 183 -4.93 -9.85 10.57
C ASP A 183 -5.34 -9.01 11.77
N LYS A 184 -4.67 -7.88 11.97
CA LYS A 184 -5.18 -6.80 12.83
C LYS A 184 -5.98 -5.84 11.95
N LEU A 185 -7.20 -5.53 12.36
CA LEU A 185 -8.10 -4.62 11.67
C LEU A 185 -8.07 -3.28 12.40
N ILE A 186 -7.90 -2.19 11.65
CA ILE A 186 -7.96 -0.83 12.19
C ILE A 186 -9.30 -0.22 11.77
N GLU A 187 -10.19 0.00 12.74
CA GLU A 187 -11.54 0.48 12.51
C GLU A 187 -11.63 2.01 12.67
N CYS A 188 -12.44 2.63 11.81
CA CYS A 188 -12.77 4.05 11.91
C CYS A 188 -13.80 4.26 13.02
N ARG A 189 -13.45 4.99 14.09
CA ARG A 189 -14.44 5.52 15.04
C ARG A 189 -14.78 6.96 14.73
N ASN A 190 -16.08 7.26 14.68
CA ASN A 190 -16.55 8.64 14.74
C ASN A 190 -16.33 9.13 16.17
N CYS A 191 -15.60 10.23 16.32
CA CYS A 191 -15.21 10.75 17.62
C CYS A 191 -16.44 11.20 18.41
N GLU A 192 -16.44 10.92 19.72
CA GLU A 192 -17.33 11.63 20.64
C GLU A 192 -17.03 13.14 20.52
N GLU A 193 -18.09 13.96 20.41
CA GLU A 193 -18.01 15.40 20.11
C GLU A 193 -17.21 16.22 21.14
N ASP A 194 -16.81 15.61 22.27
CA ASP A 194 -16.21 16.27 23.43
C ASP A 194 -14.69 16.04 23.61
N ALA A 195 -13.98 15.38 22.68
CA ALA A 195 -12.53 15.21 22.79
C ALA A 195 -11.76 16.42 22.19
N PRO A 196 -11.12 17.30 23.00
CA PRO A 196 -10.41 18.49 22.52
C PRO A 196 -9.05 18.19 21.85
N ILE A 197 -8.82 16.95 21.41
CA ILE A 197 -7.49 16.36 21.22
C ILE A 197 -7.01 16.40 19.76
N TRP A 198 -7.80 16.92 18.81
CA TRP A 198 -7.39 16.98 17.40
C TRP A 198 -6.45 18.15 17.12
N LYS A 199 -5.14 17.92 17.22
CA LYS A 199 -4.12 18.98 17.12
C LYS A 199 -3.75 19.38 15.69
N MET A 200 -3.87 18.50 14.69
CA MET A 200 -3.62 18.89 13.29
C MET A 200 -4.43 18.05 12.27
N PRO A 201 -5.41 18.65 11.58
CA PRO A 201 -6.19 17.93 10.58
C PRO A 201 -5.39 17.70 9.28
N ALA A 202 -5.82 16.73 8.46
CA ALA A 202 -5.33 16.54 7.09
C ALA A 202 -5.65 17.77 6.21
N SER A 203 -4.91 17.97 5.11
CA SER A 203 -5.22 19.06 4.16
C SER A 203 -6.63 18.90 3.60
N ALA A 204 -7.39 19.99 3.49
CA ALA A 204 -8.75 19.91 2.95
C ALA A 204 -8.75 19.62 1.44
N GLN A 205 -9.82 18.98 0.95
CA GLN A 205 -10.17 19.02 -0.46
C GLN A 205 -10.46 20.48 -0.84
N MET A 206 -9.78 20.99 -1.85
CA MET A 206 -9.89 22.38 -2.27
C MET A 206 -10.80 22.53 -3.48
N LYS A 207 -11.46 23.68 -3.59
CA LYS A 207 -12.16 24.11 -4.80
C LYS A 207 -11.90 25.59 -5.09
N VAL A 208 -12.09 26.00 -6.33
CA VAL A 208 -12.12 27.41 -6.70
C VAL A 208 -13.50 27.97 -6.34
N SER A 209 -13.53 29.01 -5.50
CA SER A 209 -14.78 29.67 -5.11
C SER A 209 -15.13 30.83 -6.04
N CYS A 210 -14.15 31.67 -6.31
CA CYS A 210 -14.27 32.89 -7.07
C CYS A 210 -12.88 33.34 -7.53
N TYR A 211 -12.81 34.51 -8.15
CA TYR A 211 -11.58 35.13 -8.59
C TYR A 211 -11.46 36.52 -7.97
N ASP A 212 -10.24 36.90 -7.61
CA ASP A 212 -9.96 38.21 -7.05
C ASP A 212 -9.90 39.31 -8.12
N ALA A 213 -9.67 40.56 -7.69
CA ALA A 213 -9.58 41.71 -8.59
C ALA A 213 -8.40 41.64 -9.59
N LEU A 214 -7.46 40.72 -9.40
CA LEU A 214 -6.32 40.45 -10.29
C LEU A 214 -6.56 39.19 -11.13
N ASN A 215 -7.79 38.69 -11.19
CA ASN A 215 -8.19 37.44 -11.87
C ASN A 215 -7.45 36.20 -11.35
N GLN A 216 -6.92 36.23 -10.13
CA GLN A 216 -6.33 35.07 -9.47
C GLN A 216 -7.41 34.21 -8.82
N PRO A 217 -7.29 32.87 -8.88
CA PRO A 217 -8.25 31.97 -8.26
C PRO A 217 -8.17 32.03 -6.74
N VAL A 218 -9.33 32.14 -6.09
CA VAL A 218 -9.48 32.05 -4.63
C VAL A 218 -9.87 30.63 -4.28
N PHE A 219 -8.92 29.90 -3.71
CA PHE A 219 -9.12 28.52 -3.26
C PHE A 219 -9.72 28.48 -1.86
N VAL A 220 -10.78 27.69 -1.68
CA VAL A 220 -11.47 27.48 -0.40
C VAL A 220 -11.65 26.00 -0.13
N PRO A 221 -11.72 25.58 1.15
CA PRO A 221 -12.05 24.19 1.49
C PRO A 221 -13.45 23.81 1.01
N GLN A 222 -13.58 22.64 0.39
CA GLN A 222 -14.87 22.03 0.07
C GLN A 222 -15.58 21.62 1.36
N ARG A 223 -16.87 21.97 1.45
CA ARG A 223 -17.74 21.58 2.56
C ARG A 223 -18.73 20.52 2.11
N CYS A 224 -19.10 19.64 3.02
CA CYS A 224 -20.18 18.68 2.82
C CYS A 224 -21.50 19.42 2.68
N SER A 225 -22.29 19.09 1.65
CA SER A 225 -23.62 19.69 1.43
C SER A 225 -24.60 19.40 2.58
N GLU A 226 -24.41 18.29 3.32
CA GLU A 226 -25.31 17.88 4.40
C GLU A 226 -24.84 18.38 5.78
N CYS A 227 -23.70 17.88 6.27
CA CYS A 227 -23.22 18.22 7.61
C CYS A 227 -22.39 19.50 7.68
N GLN A 228 -22.09 20.15 6.55
CA GLN A 228 -21.31 21.40 6.45
C GLN A 228 -19.86 21.31 6.97
N THR A 229 -19.38 20.12 7.35
CA THR A 229 -17.99 19.90 7.76
C THR A 229 -17.06 20.03 6.55
N ILE A 230 -15.81 20.43 6.81
CA ILE A 230 -14.76 20.50 5.78
C ILE A 230 -14.39 19.08 5.38
N ILE A 231 -14.40 18.79 4.08
CA ILE A 231 -14.00 17.49 3.54
C ILE A 231 -12.48 17.46 3.41
N ARG A 232 -11.87 16.39 3.94
CA ARG A 232 -10.39 16.24 4.00
C ARG A 232 -9.84 15.01 3.31
N GLY A 233 -10.69 14.01 3.07
CA GLY A 233 -10.40 12.82 2.27
C GLY A 233 -11.27 12.78 1.00
N CYS A 234 -11.74 11.60 0.63
CA CYS A 234 -12.59 11.39 -0.55
C CYS A 234 -13.95 12.09 -0.45
N THR A 235 -14.50 12.41 -1.62
CA THR A 235 -15.83 13.02 -1.78
C THR A 235 -16.79 12.05 -2.45
N PHE A 236 -18.08 12.19 -2.16
CA PHE A 236 -19.14 11.50 -2.88
C PHE A 236 -20.01 12.53 -3.59
N ALA A 237 -20.07 12.44 -4.92
CA ALA A 237 -20.80 13.37 -5.77
C ALA A 237 -22.13 12.73 -6.21
N ASP A 238 -23.19 13.53 -6.22
CA ASP A 238 -24.51 13.13 -6.71
C ASP A 238 -24.54 13.11 -8.24
N ILE A 239 -25.07 12.05 -8.83
CA ILE A 239 -25.20 11.90 -10.29
C ILE A 239 -26.31 12.79 -10.85
N ILE A 240 -27.37 12.99 -10.07
CA ILE A 240 -28.58 13.69 -10.52
C ILE A 240 -28.44 15.20 -10.30
N SER A 241 -27.91 15.58 -9.13
CA SER A 241 -27.84 16.99 -8.71
C SER A 241 -26.41 17.51 -8.82
N GLU A 242 -26.14 18.23 -9.91
CA GLU A 242 -24.83 18.87 -10.09
C GLU A 242 -24.47 19.76 -8.89
N GLY A 243 -23.24 19.60 -8.39
CA GLY A 243 -22.71 20.39 -7.29
C GLY A 243 -23.05 19.89 -5.87
N VAL A 244 -23.87 18.85 -5.73
CA VAL A 244 -24.07 18.19 -4.42
C VAL A 244 -22.91 17.25 -4.15
N ILE A 245 -22.11 17.60 -3.14
CA ILE A 245 -20.93 16.84 -2.72
C ILE A 245 -21.04 16.58 -1.22
N ILE A 246 -21.02 15.32 -0.82
CA ILE A 246 -21.07 14.91 0.58
C ILE A 246 -19.73 14.30 1.02
N CYS A 247 -19.45 14.37 2.32
CA CYS A 247 -18.28 13.73 2.91
C CYS A 247 -18.52 12.23 3.06
N GLU A 248 -17.43 11.47 3.16
CA GLU A 248 -17.49 10.03 3.41
C GLU A 248 -18.29 9.68 4.68
N GLY A 249 -18.20 10.48 5.75
CA GLY A 249 -18.98 10.26 6.97
C GLY A 249 -20.50 10.30 6.75
N CYS A 250 -20.99 11.29 6.00
CA CYS A 250 -22.40 11.37 5.59
C CYS A 250 -22.77 10.20 4.68
N TYR A 251 -21.89 9.84 3.73
CA TYR A 251 -22.15 8.69 2.87
C TYR A 251 -22.37 7.41 3.68
N TRP A 252 -21.48 7.06 4.61
CA TRP A 252 -21.65 5.87 5.45
C TRP A 252 -22.89 5.92 6.34
N ALA A 253 -23.24 7.10 6.87
CA ALA A 253 -24.35 7.25 7.80
C ALA A 253 -25.74 7.16 7.12
N THR A 254 -25.90 7.72 5.93
CA THR A 254 -27.22 7.92 5.30
C THR A 254 -27.35 7.41 3.87
N HIS A 255 -26.23 7.21 3.16
CA HIS A 255 -26.22 6.89 1.72
C HIS A 255 -25.46 5.63 1.33
N TYR A 256 -24.98 4.86 2.29
CA TYR A 256 -24.15 3.69 2.03
C TYR A 256 -24.86 2.69 1.10
N GLY A 257 -24.20 2.30 0.01
CA GLY A 257 -24.73 1.39 -1.00
C GLY A 257 -25.74 2.01 -1.97
N GLN A 258 -26.04 3.31 -1.89
CA GLN A 258 -26.96 3.97 -2.84
C GLN A 258 -26.25 4.33 -4.15
N GLY A 259 -26.75 3.81 -5.28
CA GLY A 259 -26.21 4.08 -6.63
C GLY A 259 -26.39 5.51 -7.14
N ARG A 260 -26.96 6.41 -6.35
CA ARG A 260 -27.08 7.84 -6.66
C ARG A 260 -25.77 8.61 -6.51
N PHE A 261 -24.89 8.13 -5.63
CA PHE A 261 -23.62 8.78 -5.34
C PHE A 261 -22.47 7.96 -5.91
N PHE A 262 -21.49 8.65 -6.49
CA PHE A 262 -20.23 8.03 -6.88
C PHE A 262 -19.07 8.63 -6.11
N LYS A 263 -18.09 7.78 -5.81
CA LYS A 263 -16.87 8.19 -5.11
C LYS A 263 -15.94 8.95 -6.06
N GLN A 264 -15.31 9.98 -5.54
CA GLN A 264 -14.18 10.65 -6.15
C GLN A 264 -13.03 10.66 -5.14
N TYR A 265 -11.84 10.28 -5.60
CA TYR A 265 -10.64 10.51 -4.82
C TYR A 265 -10.47 12.00 -4.55
N LYS A 266 -9.80 12.31 -3.44
CA LYS A 266 -9.32 13.66 -3.21
C LYS A 266 -8.40 14.03 -4.37
N HIS A 267 -8.61 15.19 -4.97
CA HIS A 267 -7.98 15.53 -6.24
C HIS A 267 -7.59 17.00 -6.31
N SER A 268 -6.58 17.27 -7.13
CA SER A 268 -6.14 18.62 -7.40
C SER A 268 -7.18 19.38 -8.20
N CYS A 269 -7.57 20.56 -7.73
CA CYS A 269 -8.43 21.47 -8.50
C CYS A 269 -7.65 22.34 -9.50
N LEU A 270 -6.32 22.20 -9.58
CA LEU A 270 -5.47 22.98 -10.50
C LEU A 270 -5.85 22.80 -11.97
N PRO A 271 -6.11 21.60 -12.50
CA PRO A 271 -6.37 21.42 -13.93
C PRO A 271 -7.56 22.28 -14.43
N THR A 272 -8.55 22.50 -13.57
CA THR A 272 -9.77 23.25 -13.86
C THR A 272 -9.79 24.64 -13.20
N ALA A 273 -8.69 25.06 -12.58
CA ALA A 273 -8.66 26.28 -11.77
C ALA A 273 -8.79 27.57 -12.56
N LEU A 274 -8.47 27.57 -13.86
CA LEU A 274 -8.53 28.74 -14.72
C LEU A 274 -9.27 28.43 -16.02
N THR A 275 -10.16 29.34 -16.42
CA THR A 275 -10.73 29.29 -17.76
C THR A 275 -9.70 29.74 -18.81
N PRO A 276 -9.89 29.36 -20.09
CA PRO A 276 -9.01 29.81 -21.16
C PRO A 276 -8.85 31.34 -21.21
N GLU A 277 -9.93 32.09 -20.97
CA GLU A 277 -9.95 33.55 -20.96
C GLU A 277 -9.03 34.11 -19.88
N MET A 278 -9.20 33.62 -18.65
CA MET A 278 -8.46 34.08 -17.49
C MET A 278 -6.98 33.73 -17.59
N SER A 279 -6.65 32.54 -18.08
CA SER A 279 -5.26 32.14 -18.30
C SER A 279 -4.50 33.11 -19.22
N ARG A 280 -5.19 33.71 -20.20
CA ARG A 280 -4.61 34.70 -21.11
C ARG A 280 -4.41 36.04 -20.43
N GLU A 281 -5.33 36.46 -19.56
CA GLU A 281 -5.22 37.73 -18.84
C GLU A 281 -4.11 37.72 -17.78
N LEU A 282 -3.88 36.56 -17.15
CA LEU A 282 -2.84 36.37 -16.15
C LEU A 282 -1.41 36.25 -16.74
N CYS A 283 -1.30 35.87 -18.01
CA CYS A 283 -0.01 35.78 -18.69
C CYS A 283 0.34 37.11 -19.34
N TYR A 284 1.48 37.71 -18.94
CA TYR A 284 2.02 38.93 -19.56
C TYR A 284 3.24 38.66 -20.46
N CYS A 285 3.58 37.39 -20.69
CA CYS A 285 4.74 37.02 -21.50
C CYS A 285 4.46 37.30 -22.98
N SER A 286 5.28 38.15 -23.61
CA SER A 286 5.16 38.51 -25.03
C SER A 286 5.55 37.39 -25.98
N THR A 287 6.39 36.46 -25.51
CA THR A 287 6.91 35.32 -26.27
C THR A 287 5.94 34.13 -26.34
N VAL A 288 4.86 34.13 -25.56
CA VAL A 288 3.90 33.02 -25.49
C VAL A 288 2.84 33.19 -26.58
N ARG A 289 2.65 32.15 -27.41
CA ARG A 289 1.64 32.14 -28.46
C ARG A 289 0.22 32.18 -27.83
N ARG A 290 -0.70 32.98 -28.37
CA ARG A 290 -2.07 33.09 -27.82
C ARG A 290 -3.17 32.49 -28.70
N ARG A 291 -2.82 32.15 -29.94
CA ARG A 291 -3.75 31.62 -30.94
C ARG A 291 -3.28 30.28 -31.47
N ASP A 292 -4.21 29.36 -31.72
CA ASP A 292 -3.93 28.06 -32.31
C ASP A 292 -3.55 28.19 -33.80
N ALA A 293 -3.39 27.06 -34.50
CA ALA A 293 -3.09 27.04 -35.94
C ALA A 293 -4.24 27.61 -36.80
N HIS A 294 -5.46 27.67 -36.26
CA HIS A 294 -6.67 28.16 -36.92
C HIS A 294 -7.03 29.60 -36.51
N GLY A 295 -6.14 30.29 -35.78
CA GLY A 295 -6.34 31.67 -35.32
C GLY A 295 -7.26 31.83 -34.12
N ARG A 296 -7.76 30.74 -33.51
CA ARG A 296 -8.63 30.76 -32.32
C ARG A 296 -7.83 30.97 -31.06
N SER A 297 -8.39 31.69 -30.10
CA SER A 297 -7.76 31.91 -28.79
C SER A 297 -7.54 30.58 -28.06
N ARG A 298 -6.32 30.37 -27.59
CA ARG A 298 -5.93 29.13 -26.89
C ARG A 298 -6.02 29.30 -25.36
N SER A 299 -6.20 28.21 -24.63
CA SER A 299 -5.89 28.17 -23.19
C SER A 299 -4.38 28.24 -22.97
N LEU A 300 -3.93 29.00 -21.98
CA LEU A 300 -2.52 29.03 -21.51
C LEU A 300 -2.34 28.26 -20.20
N TRP A 301 -3.41 27.62 -19.72
CA TRP A 301 -3.43 26.82 -18.50
C TRP A 301 -4.09 25.47 -18.76
N PRO A 302 -3.53 24.35 -18.28
CA PRO A 302 -2.19 24.21 -17.69
C PRO A 302 -1.07 24.62 -18.66
N ILE A 303 0.14 24.88 -18.14
CA ILE A 303 1.27 25.37 -18.94
C ILE A 303 1.83 24.27 -19.85
N ASP A 304 2.06 24.58 -21.13
CA ASP A 304 2.71 23.69 -22.09
C ASP A 304 3.79 24.46 -22.88
N PRO A 305 5.08 24.36 -22.49
CA PRO A 305 6.15 25.10 -23.17
C PRO A 305 6.30 24.77 -24.66
N VAL A 306 5.94 23.55 -25.07
CA VAL A 306 6.05 23.10 -26.47
C VAL A 306 4.95 23.72 -27.30
N ALA A 307 3.70 23.61 -26.83
CA ALA A 307 2.57 24.26 -27.49
C ALA A 307 2.73 25.79 -27.46
N ASP A 308 3.23 26.34 -26.35
CA ASP A 308 3.36 27.78 -26.10
C ASP A 308 4.37 28.48 -27.00
N ARG A 309 5.29 27.73 -27.63
CA ARG A 309 6.36 28.25 -28.51
C ARG A 309 7.08 29.45 -27.88
N GLY A 310 7.36 29.34 -26.58
CA GLY A 310 7.97 30.36 -25.75
C GLY A 310 7.90 29.97 -24.29
N TYR A 311 8.71 30.60 -23.45
CA TYR A 311 8.75 30.31 -22.02
C TYR A 311 7.91 31.33 -21.25
N HIS A 312 7.09 30.84 -20.33
CA HIS A 312 6.57 31.67 -19.26
C HIS A 312 7.73 32.08 -18.34
N ILE A 313 7.83 33.37 -18.01
CA ILE A 313 8.93 33.88 -17.18
C ILE A 313 8.65 33.53 -15.72
N GLN A 314 9.50 32.69 -15.12
CA GLN A 314 9.47 32.46 -13.68
C GLN A 314 9.98 33.71 -12.94
N GLY A 315 9.23 34.21 -11.96
CA GLY A 315 9.58 35.43 -11.23
C GLY A 315 10.87 35.30 -10.41
N GLY A 316 11.52 36.44 -10.11
CA GLY A 316 12.73 36.52 -9.31
C GLY A 316 13.03 37.96 -8.86
N MET A 317 14.08 38.19 -8.05
CA MET A 317 14.45 39.55 -7.60
C MET A 317 14.59 40.50 -8.81
N GLY A 318 13.72 41.50 -8.87
CA GLY A 318 13.71 42.53 -9.94
C GLY A 318 12.99 42.17 -11.23
N ARG A 319 12.31 41.01 -11.34
CA ARG A 319 11.52 40.62 -12.53
C ARG A 319 10.07 40.30 -12.19
N VAL A 320 9.13 40.89 -12.92
CA VAL A 320 7.71 40.52 -12.89
C VAL A 320 7.55 39.17 -13.59
N GLY A 321 7.31 38.11 -12.81
CA GLY A 321 7.03 36.78 -13.35
C GLY A 321 5.64 36.66 -13.93
N CYS A 322 5.42 35.64 -14.76
CA CYS A 322 4.10 35.26 -15.28
C CYS A 322 3.14 34.95 -14.12
N GLY A 323 1.92 35.49 -14.17
CA GLY A 323 0.91 35.29 -13.13
C GLY A 323 0.49 33.83 -12.96
N LEU A 324 0.64 33.02 -14.01
CA LEU A 324 0.32 31.58 -13.99
C LEU A 324 1.19 30.77 -13.02
N HIS A 325 2.45 31.17 -12.79
CA HIS A 325 3.32 30.49 -11.83
C HIS A 325 2.90 30.70 -10.37
N LYS A 326 2.06 31.71 -10.08
CA LYS A 326 1.58 31.97 -8.71
C LYS A 326 0.40 31.08 -8.32
N VAL A 327 -0.29 30.47 -9.29
CA VAL A 327 -1.53 29.71 -9.05
C VAL A 327 -1.28 28.51 -8.14
N THR A 328 -0.17 27.80 -8.35
CA THR A 328 0.26 26.68 -7.50
C THR A 328 0.61 27.11 -6.09
N ASP A 329 1.27 28.27 -5.94
CA ASP A 329 1.62 28.84 -4.64
C ASP A 329 0.35 29.24 -3.86
N LEU A 330 -0.65 29.81 -4.53
CA LEU A 330 -1.94 30.14 -3.93
C LEU A 330 -2.68 28.90 -3.43
N LEU A 331 -2.67 27.80 -4.20
CA LEU A 331 -3.25 26.55 -3.73
C LEU A 331 -2.50 25.97 -2.54
N ALA A 332 -1.17 25.99 -2.56
CA ALA A 332 -0.34 25.49 -1.45
C ALA A 332 -0.59 26.28 -0.16
N GLU A 333 -0.63 27.61 -0.24
CA GLU A 333 -0.99 28.49 0.89
C GLU A 333 -2.41 28.21 1.40
N ALA A 334 -3.38 28.00 0.51
CA ALA A 334 -4.75 27.70 0.90
C ALA A 334 -4.86 26.32 1.58
N LYS A 335 -4.18 25.29 1.08
CA LYS A 335 -4.09 23.98 1.75
C LYS A 335 -3.43 24.13 3.13
N TYR A 336 -2.34 24.88 3.23
CA TYR A 336 -1.66 25.14 4.50
C TYR A 336 -2.57 25.85 5.52
N ALA A 337 -3.36 26.83 5.09
CA ALA A 337 -4.30 27.51 5.97
C ALA A 337 -5.32 26.54 6.61
N THR A 338 -5.70 25.46 5.92
CA THR A 338 -6.69 24.50 6.42
C THR A 338 -6.20 23.56 7.52
N ILE A 339 -4.87 23.51 7.74
CA ILE A 339 -4.24 22.69 8.77
C ILE A 339 -3.85 23.49 10.02
N GLN A 340 -3.97 24.82 9.99
CA GLN A 340 -3.64 25.66 11.14
C GLN A 340 -4.74 25.58 12.21
N SER A 341 -4.33 25.44 13.47
CA SER A 341 -5.25 25.57 14.61
C SER A 341 -5.79 27.01 14.69
N PRO A 342 -7.09 27.21 14.99
CA PRO A 342 -7.69 28.54 15.12
C PRO A 342 -7.05 29.41 16.22
N SER A 343 -6.28 28.80 17.13
CA SER A 343 -5.54 29.49 18.19
C SER A 343 -4.19 30.09 17.76
N ARG A 344 -3.67 29.73 16.58
CA ARG A 344 -2.37 30.22 16.07
C ARG A 344 -2.57 31.50 15.26
N LYS A 345 -1.60 32.42 15.37
CA LYS A 345 -1.53 33.58 14.46
C LYS A 345 -1.42 33.05 13.03
N ASN A 346 -2.30 33.52 12.12
CA ASN A 346 -2.27 33.24 10.68
C ASN A 346 -0.93 33.69 10.08
N GLU A 347 0.08 32.84 10.18
CA GLU A 347 1.37 33.03 9.55
C GLU A 347 1.31 32.38 8.16
N SER A 348 1.69 33.14 7.13
CA SER A 348 1.73 32.59 5.78
C SER A 348 2.87 31.59 5.65
N LEU A 349 2.69 30.61 4.77
CA LEU A 349 3.71 29.61 4.47
C LEU A 349 5.02 30.28 3.98
N LEU A 350 4.91 31.40 3.26
CA LEU A 350 6.05 32.24 2.87
C LEU A 350 6.81 32.85 4.06
N LYS A 351 6.15 33.25 5.14
CA LYS A 351 6.81 33.79 6.35
C LYS A 351 7.47 32.71 7.18
N LEU A 352 6.86 31.53 7.27
CA LEU A 352 7.47 30.34 7.88
C LEU A 352 8.73 29.91 7.14
N ARG A 353 8.69 29.95 5.80
CA ARG A 353 9.88 29.73 4.97
C ARG A 353 11.03 30.65 5.39
N GLN A 354 10.77 31.94 5.63
CA GLN A 354 11.80 32.90 6.03
C GLN A 354 12.36 32.69 7.45
N LYS A 355 11.65 31.94 8.30
CA LYS A 355 12.04 31.67 9.70
C LYS A 355 12.78 30.35 9.90
N ASP A 356 12.88 29.51 8.88
CA ASP A 356 13.58 28.23 8.97
C ASP A 356 15.10 28.45 8.96
N PRO A 357 15.85 27.99 9.99
CA PRO A 357 17.31 28.04 9.99
C PRO A 357 17.97 27.26 8.84
N ALA A 358 17.21 26.47 8.06
CA ALA A 358 17.69 25.85 6.82
C ALA A 358 17.88 26.85 5.65
N ILE A 359 17.66 28.15 5.86
CA ILE A 359 17.91 29.22 4.88
C ILE A 359 18.99 30.19 5.39
N GLU A 360 20.25 29.73 5.41
CA GLU A 360 21.22 30.50 4.63
C GLU A 360 21.22 29.84 3.25
N GLU A 361 21.25 30.63 2.17
CA GLU A 361 21.29 30.19 0.76
C GLU A 361 19.94 30.06 0.00
N VAL A 362 19.37 31.22 -0.33
CA VAL A 362 18.82 31.42 -1.70
C VAL A 362 19.47 32.70 -2.28
N PRO A 363 19.86 32.73 -3.57
CA PRO A 363 20.89 33.63 -4.11
C PRO A 363 20.47 35.11 -4.25
N ARG A 364 21.43 36.02 -4.05
CA ARG A 364 21.36 37.43 -4.50
C ARG A 364 21.75 37.55 -5.98
N PRO A 365 21.15 38.42 -6.80
CA PRO A 365 21.58 38.60 -8.19
C PRO A 365 22.80 39.53 -8.32
N ALA A 366 23.76 39.05 -9.12
CA ALA A 366 24.68 39.74 -10.02
C ALA A 366 25.53 40.92 -9.48
N GLY A 367 26.78 40.62 -9.13
CA GLY A 367 27.84 41.64 -8.96
C GLY A 367 29.11 41.16 -8.24
N ALA A 368 29.09 40.03 -7.55
CA ALA A 368 30.24 39.55 -6.80
C ALA A 368 31.01 38.46 -7.56
N SER A 369 32.33 38.67 -7.65
CA SER A 369 33.30 37.85 -8.36
C SER A 369 33.25 36.37 -7.94
N ARG A 370 33.44 35.52 -8.94
CA ARG A 370 33.43 34.06 -8.90
C ARG A 370 34.70 33.57 -8.18
N THR A 371 34.64 33.45 -6.87
CA THR A 371 35.58 32.64 -6.08
C THR A 371 34.80 31.59 -5.32
N GLN A 372 35.18 30.34 -5.56
CA GLN A 372 34.59 29.10 -5.08
C GLN A 372 34.21 29.20 -3.58
N LEU A 373 32.91 29.33 -3.31
CA LEU A 373 32.35 29.00 -2.01
C LEU A 373 31.43 27.80 -2.21
N HIS A 374 31.70 26.76 -1.42
CA HIS A 374 30.94 25.52 -1.36
C HIS A 374 29.44 25.80 -1.22
N LYS A 375 28.65 25.30 -2.18
CA LYS A 375 27.25 24.94 -1.94
C LYS A 375 27.25 23.78 -0.92
N PRO A 376 26.59 23.88 0.24
CA PRO A 376 26.20 22.71 1.00
C PRO A 376 25.09 22.02 0.19
N GLU A 377 25.45 20.93 -0.49
CA GLU A 377 24.47 20.08 -1.15
C GLU A 377 23.48 19.50 -0.11
N HIS A 378 22.21 19.53 -0.48
CA HIS A 378 21.05 19.15 0.32
C HIS A 378 21.20 17.79 1.02
N ASP A 379 20.80 17.72 2.30
CA ASP A 379 20.63 16.45 3.03
C ASP A 379 19.37 15.73 2.51
N GLU A 380 19.47 15.11 1.33
CA GLU A 380 18.44 14.35 0.61
C GLU A 380 18.37 12.87 1.03
N THR A 381 18.83 12.53 2.23
CA THR A 381 18.60 11.17 2.75
C THR A 381 17.10 10.92 2.86
N SER A 382 16.64 9.68 2.67
CA SER A 382 15.27 9.26 2.94
C SER A 382 14.93 9.47 4.41
N ARG A 383 14.40 10.66 4.70
CA ARG A 383 13.96 11.02 6.04
C ARG A 383 12.58 10.37 6.19
N PRO A 384 12.38 9.52 7.22
CA PRO A 384 11.05 8.98 7.50
C PRO A 384 10.06 10.14 7.67
N GLU A 385 8.82 9.94 7.22
CA GLU A 385 7.76 10.96 7.09
C GLU A 385 7.61 11.83 8.35
N TYR A 386 7.88 11.25 9.52
CA TYR A 386 7.71 11.86 10.82
C TYR A 386 8.98 11.90 11.68
N GLY A 387 10.14 12.05 11.04
CA GLY A 387 11.41 12.08 11.75
C GLY A 387 11.80 10.72 12.33
N TYR A 388 12.95 10.68 13.00
CA TYR A 388 13.55 9.45 13.51
C TYR A 388 14.02 9.63 14.95
N HIS A 389 14.07 8.53 15.69
CA HIS A 389 14.74 8.51 16.99
C HIS A 389 16.25 8.40 16.74
N GLY A 390 16.98 9.46 17.07
CA GLY A 390 18.44 9.37 17.20
C GLY A 390 18.75 8.37 18.31
N GLY A 391 19.36 7.24 17.95
CA GLY A 391 19.63 6.15 18.88
C GLY A 391 20.24 6.64 20.20
N SER A 392 19.77 6.06 21.30
CA SER A 392 20.12 6.31 22.70
C SER A 392 19.44 7.52 23.38
N ARG A 393 18.41 7.22 24.18
CA ARG A 393 17.92 7.98 25.36
C ARG A 393 17.57 9.47 25.21
N ALA A 394 17.53 10.06 24.00
CA ALA A 394 17.08 11.43 23.82
C ALA A 394 15.56 11.50 23.63
N SER A 395 14.87 12.21 24.52
CA SER A 395 13.43 12.52 24.45
C SER A 395 13.05 13.51 23.33
N LYS A 396 13.91 13.71 22.33
CA LYS A 396 13.71 14.66 21.23
C LYS A 396 13.82 13.93 19.89
N GLN A 397 12.70 13.82 19.19
CA GLN A 397 12.66 13.35 17.80
C GLN A 397 13.35 14.38 16.87
N GLU A 398 14.26 13.91 16.02
CA GLU A 398 14.96 14.72 15.03
C GLU A 398 14.30 14.58 13.65
N GLY A 399 14.46 15.60 12.78
CA GLY A 399 13.97 15.53 11.40
C GLY A 399 12.49 15.85 11.19
N ILE A 400 11.72 16.09 12.25
CA ILE A 400 10.31 16.51 12.15
C ILE A 400 10.21 17.96 11.65
N PRO A 401 9.40 18.24 10.60
CA PRO A 401 9.08 19.60 10.17
C PRO A 401 8.60 20.50 11.32
N THR A 402 9.04 21.75 11.36
CA THR A 402 8.79 22.68 12.48
C THR A 402 7.30 22.85 12.81
N TYR A 403 6.42 22.76 11.82
CA TYR A 403 4.97 22.87 12.03
C TYR A 403 4.34 21.63 12.71
N LEU A 404 5.03 20.47 12.71
CA LEU A 404 4.59 19.21 13.33
C LEU A 404 5.14 18.99 14.76
N ARG A 405 6.25 19.64 15.13
CA ARG A 405 6.93 19.39 16.43
C ARG A 405 6.10 19.70 17.68
N SER A 406 5.10 20.55 17.54
CA SER A 406 4.26 21.02 18.65
C SER A 406 3.11 20.09 19.02
N THR A 407 2.91 18.98 18.31
CA THR A 407 1.68 18.18 18.37
C THR A 407 1.90 16.70 18.67
N ILE A 408 3.13 16.29 19.03
CA ILE A 408 3.46 14.89 19.39
C ILE A 408 2.65 14.50 20.65
N GLU A 409 1.90 13.40 20.57
CA GLU A 409 1.09 12.88 21.67
C GLU A 409 1.89 11.92 22.56
N GLU A 410 1.54 11.86 23.85
CA GLU A 410 2.11 10.88 24.79
C GLU A 410 1.47 9.48 24.61
N ASN A 411 0.22 9.40 24.11
CA ASN A 411 -0.46 8.15 23.74
C ASN A 411 -1.05 8.22 22.30
N PRO A 412 -0.26 7.90 21.28
CA PRO A 412 -0.59 8.10 19.86
C PRO A 412 -1.75 7.27 19.32
N TYR A 413 -2.12 6.21 20.04
CA TYR A 413 -3.17 5.31 19.62
C TYR A 413 -4.47 5.53 20.37
N GLU A 414 -4.60 6.50 21.28
CA GLU A 414 -5.75 6.68 22.18
C GLU A 414 -7.12 6.55 21.48
N ASN A 415 -7.20 6.92 20.19
CA ASN A 415 -8.41 6.93 19.38
C ASN A 415 -8.48 5.85 18.28
N VAL A 416 -7.53 4.90 18.23
CA VAL A 416 -7.48 3.82 17.24
C VAL A 416 -8.12 2.57 17.82
N GLN A 417 -9.21 2.07 17.23
CA GLN A 417 -9.76 0.77 17.59
C GLN A 417 -9.10 -0.32 16.75
N MET A 418 -8.54 -1.31 17.42
CA MET A 418 -7.98 -2.51 16.79
C MET A 418 -8.78 -3.74 17.16
N SER A 419 -9.01 -4.61 16.17
CA SER A 419 -9.60 -5.94 16.36
C SER A 419 -8.74 -7.00 15.66
N ILE A 420 -8.89 -8.27 16.05
CA ILE A 420 -8.21 -9.38 15.37
C ILE A 420 -9.20 -10.13 14.50
N ARG A 421 -8.76 -10.45 13.29
CA ARG A 421 -9.42 -11.40 12.40
C ARG A 421 -8.67 -12.72 12.41
N PHE A 422 -9.41 -13.83 12.53
CA PHE A 422 -8.93 -15.17 12.17
C PHE A 422 -9.94 -15.83 11.24
N GLY A 423 -9.58 -15.98 9.97
CA GLY A 423 -10.51 -16.45 8.93
C GLY A 423 -11.84 -15.67 8.95
N PRO A 424 -12.98 -16.35 9.15
CA PRO A 424 -14.29 -15.71 9.19
C PRO A 424 -14.63 -15.06 10.55
N LEU A 425 -13.78 -15.14 11.57
CA LEU A 425 -14.03 -14.58 12.91
C LEU A 425 -13.36 -13.22 13.08
N ILE A 426 -14.05 -12.29 13.76
CA ILE A 426 -13.54 -11.01 14.25
C ILE A 426 -13.68 -11.02 15.78
N ILE A 427 -12.59 -10.69 16.47
CA ILE A 427 -12.46 -10.67 17.93
C ILE A 427 -12.06 -9.26 18.34
N GLU A 428 -12.90 -8.58 19.11
CA GLU A 428 -12.69 -7.20 19.53
C GLU A 428 -12.93 -7.03 21.03
N ASN A 429 -12.08 -6.25 21.70
CA ASN A 429 -12.35 -5.79 23.07
C ASN A 429 -13.02 -4.42 23.03
N GLY A 430 -13.96 -4.17 23.96
CA GLY A 430 -14.53 -2.82 24.13
C GLY A 430 -15.40 -2.33 22.97
N ALA A 431 -16.20 -3.21 22.37
CA ALA A 431 -17.34 -2.77 21.57
C ALA A 431 -18.21 -1.86 22.45
N SER A 432 -18.26 -0.57 22.12
CA SER A 432 -18.93 0.54 22.83
C SER A 432 -19.95 0.08 23.88
N GLU A 433 -19.66 0.34 25.16
CA GLU A 433 -20.52 0.12 26.33
C GLU A 433 -20.63 -1.30 26.90
N MET A 434 -19.77 -2.26 26.48
CA MET A 434 -19.76 -3.63 27.04
C MET A 434 -18.46 -4.00 27.74
N ASP A 435 -18.59 -4.59 28.93
CA ASP A 435 -17.49 -5.22 29.67
C ASP A 435 -17.10 -6.54 28.99
N GLY A 436 -15.94 -6.57 28.33
CA GLY A 436 -15.33 -7.80 27.79
C GLY A 436 -15.06 -7.82 26.28
N VAL A 437 -15.04 -9.03 25.71
CA VAL A 437 -14.66 -9.34 24.33
C VAL A 437 -15.86 -9.79 23.52
N LEU A 438 -16.11 -9.12 22.39
CA LEU A 438 -17.09 -9.53 21.40
C LEU A 438 -16.43 -10.37 20.31
N ILE A 439 -17.05 -11.48 19.98
CA ILE A 439 -16.62 -12.38 18.91
C ILE A 439 -17.78 -12.50 17.93
N ALA A 440 -17.56 -12.03 16.71
CA ALA A 440 -18.55 -12.00 15.67
C ALA A 440 -17.96 -12.56 14.38
N SER A 441 -18.81 -12.97 13.45
CA SER A 441 -18.33 -13.30 12.11
C SER A 441 -17.99 -12.04 11.32
N ARG A 442 -17.09 -12.08 10.35
CA ARG A 442 -16.93 -10.98 9.39
C ARG A 442 -18.04 -11.01 8.33
N ASP A 443 -18.11 -9.95 7.54
CA ASP A 443 -18.89 -9.97 6.30
C ASP A 443 -18.11 -10.75 5.21
N PRO A 444 -18.79 -11.46 4.30
CA PRO A 444 -18.13 -12.21 3.24
C PRO A 444 -17.24 -11.32 2.36
N PRO A 445 -16.18 -11.88 1.74
CA PRO A 445 -15.35 -11.14 0.79
C PRO A 445 -16.19 -10.45 -0.29
N SER A 446 -15.95 -9.16 -0.50
CA SER A 446 -16.60 -8.36 -1.52
C SER A 446 -16.07 -8.76 -2.90
N LEU A 447 -16.82 -9.62 -3.58
CA LEU A 447 -16.51 -10.13 -4.92
C LEU A 447 -17.57 -9.65 -5.94
N GLN A 448 -17.80 -10.41 -7.01
CA GLN A 448 -18.64 -9.97 -8.13
C GLN A 448 -20.14 -9.93 -7.80
N VAL A 449 -20.63 -10.90 -7.02
CA VAL A 449 -22.08 -11.06 -6.80
C VAL A 449 -22.47 -10.54 -5.41
N PRO A 450 -23.23 -9.43 -5.31
CA PRO A 450 -23.78 -9.00 -4.04
C PRO A 450 -24.91 -9.94 -3.62
N ARG A 451 -24.87 -10.41 -2.38
CA ARG A 451 -25.94 -11.18 -1.75
C ARG A 451 -26.21 -10.63 -0.37
N GLN A 452 -27.49 -10.58 0.00
CA GLN A 452 -27.86 -10.21 1.36
C GLN A 452 -27.31 -11.24 2.34
N PRO A 453 -26.58 -10.80 3.38
CA PRO A 453 -26.07 -11.73 4.37
C PRO A 453 -27.24 -12.43 5.08
N PRO A 454 -27.10 -13.72 5.39
CA PRO A 454 -28.16 -14.47 6.07
C PRO A 454 -28.38 -13.96 7.49
N GLU A 455 -29.61 -14.13 8.03
CA GLU A 455 -30.00 -13.62 9.35
C GLU A 455 -29.07 -14.08 10.48
N ASN A 456 -28.55 -15.31 10.38
CA ASN A 456 -27.65 -15.90 11.38
C ASN A 456 -26.29 -15.20 11.50
N ILE A 457 -25.93 -14.30 10.57
CA ILE A 457 -24.71 -13.49 10.68
C ILE A 457 -24.76 -12.56 11.91
N THR A 458 -25.95 -12.23 12.39
CA THR A 458 -26.16 -11.35 13.55
C THR A 458 -25.79 -12.01 14.88
N ASN A 459 -25.63 -13.34 14.91
CA ASN A 459 -25.22 -14.05 16.10
C ASN A 459 -23.75 -13.74 16.45
N CYS A 460 -23.49 -13.44 17.71
CA CYS A 460 -22.18 -13.14 18.26
C CYS A 460 -22.04 -13.73 19.66
N LEU A 461 -20.80 -14.00 20.05
CA LEU A 461 -20.44 -14.44 21.39
C LEU A 461 -19.87 -13.25 22.17
N LEU A 462 -20.27 -13.13 23.43
CA LEU A 462 -19.72 -12.16 24.37
C LEU A 462 -19.02 -12.93 25.49
N LEU A 463 -17.73 -12.68 25.66
CA LEU A 463 -16.91 -13.22 26.73
C LEU A 463 -16.63 -12.13 27.77
N THR A 464 -16.96 -12.39 29.03
CA THR A 464 -16.86 -11.41 30.12
C THR A 464 -16.22 -12.01 31.36
N GLY A 465 -15.80 -11.17 32.31
CA GLY A 465 -15.23 -11.59 33.59
C GLY A 465 -13.70 -11.64 33.61
N HIS A 466 -13.11 -11.57 34.80
CA HIS A 466 -11.65 -11.54 34.98
C HIS A 466 -11.06 -12.95 35.16
N THR A 467 -11.46 -13.64 36.23
CA THR A 467 -10.98 -14.99 36.61
C THR A 467 -11.94 -16.08 36.14
N ASP A 468 -13.21 -15.99 36.53
CA ASP A 468 -14.26 -16.92 36.13
C ASP A 468 -14.97 -16.37 34.89
N ARG A 469 -14.37 -16.61 33.72
CA ARG A 469 -14.87 -16.08 32.45
C ARG A 469 -16.21 -16.73 32.09
N LEU A 470 -17.20 -15.91 31.77
CA LEU A 470 -18.54 -16.32 31.37
C LEU A 470 -18.79 -16.03 29.90
N LEU A 471 -19.47 -16.97 29.24
CA LEU A 471 -19.78 -16.91 27.83
C LEU A 471 -21.29 -16.70 27.61
N TYR A 472 -21.61 -15.76 26.74
CA TYR A 472 -22.98 -15.44 26.34
C TYR A 472 -23.12 -15.48 24.82
N SER A 473 -24.31 -15.83 24.33
CA SER A 473 -24.71 -15.59 22.94
C SER A 473 -25.66 -14.39 22.86
N GLN A 474 -25.52 -13.60 21.79
CA GLN A 474 -26.32 -12.42 21.51
C GLN A 474 -26.63 -12.34 20.01
N ASN A 475 -27.79 -11.79 19.65
CA ASN A 475 -28.08 -11.38 18.28
C ASN A 475 -27.97 -9.86 18.19
N ARG A 476 -26.92 -9.38 17.50
CA ARG A 476 -26.61 -7.96 17.39
C ARG A 476 -26.91 -7.46 15.97
N PRO A 477 -27.67 -6.38 15.81
CA PRO A 477 -27.79 -5.68 14.54
C PRO A 477 -26.40 -5.31 14.03
N ARG A 478 -26.14 -5.59 12.76
CA ARG A 478 -24.88 -5.21 12.12
C ARG A 478 -25.03 -3.89 11.42
N TYR A 479 -24.01 -3.06 11.58
CA TYR A 479 -23.80 -1.88 10.78
C TYR A 479 -22.55 -2.09 9.94
N PRO A 480 -22.53 -1.63 8.68
CA PRO A 480 -21.34 -1.67 7.85
C PRO A 480 -20.16 -1.05 8.59
N LYS A 481 -19.09 -1.83 8.80
CA LYS A 481 -17.87 -1.35 9.45
C LYS A 481 -17.00 -0.62 8.44
N ARG A 482 -16.52 0.56 8.82
CA ARG A 482 -15.55 1.33 8.04
C ARG A 482 -14.14 1.02 8.54
N TYR A 483 -13.34 0.34 7.74
CA TYR A 483 -11.94 0.04 8.05
C TYR A 483 -11.01 1.12 7.47
N LYS A 484 -9.95 1.44 8.22
CA LYS A 484 -8.88 2.36 7.78
C LYS A 484 -7.71 1.60 7.19
N ALA A 485 -7.33 0.49 7.80
CA ALA A 485 -6.24 -0.35 7.36
C ALA A 485 -6.41 -1.77 7.90
N PHE A 486 -5.79 -2.72 7.21
CA PHE A 486 -5.58 -4.08 7.69
C PHE A 486 -4.08 -4.25 7.86
N MET A 487 -3.64 -5.02 8.86
CA MET A 487 -2.23 -5.40 9.00
C MET A 487 -2.13 -6.92 9.00
N LYS A 488 -1.48 -7.47 7.98
CA LYS A 488 -1.25 -8.91 7.91
C LYS A 488 -0.41 -9.37 9.10
N GLN A 489 -0.85 -10.36 9.85
CA GLN A 489 -0.03 -10.96 10.91
C GLN A 489 0.47 -12.33 10.47
N VAL A 490 -0.43 -13.18 10.00
CA VAL A 490 -0.10 -14.54 9.55
C VAL A 490 -0.74 -14.79 8.19
N VAL A 491 0.06 -15.26 7.24
CA VAL A 491 -0.38 -15.84 5.97
C VAL A 491 -0.51 -17.34 6.18
N GLY A 492 -1.74 -17.83 6.23
CA GLY A 492 -2.02 -19.24 6.46
C GLY A 492 -1.74 -20.09 5.22
N GLY A 493 -1.99 -19.54 4.02
CA GLY A 493 -1.75 -20.25 2.75
C GLY A 493 -2.65 -21.46 2.55
N ALA A 494 -3.96 -21.32 2.83
CA ALA A 494 -4.91 -22.43 2.81
C ALA A 494 -4.97 -23.13 1.45
N PHE A 495 -5.08 -22.39 0.34
CA PHE A 495 -5.20 -22.92 -1.01
C PHE A 495 -4.09 -22.32 -1.89
N CYS A 496 -2.95 -23.00 -1.92
CA CYS A 496 -1.77 -22.56 -2.68
C CYS A 496 -0.79 -23.70 -2.97
N ASP A 497 -1.25 -24.94 -2.96
CA ASP A 497 -0.41 -26.14 -3.18
C ASP A 497 0.68 -26.34 -2.10
N PHE A 498 0.42 -25.86 -0.88
CA PHE A 498 1.39 -25.90 0.22
C PHE A 498 1.20 -27.06 1.20
N PHE A 499 -0.04 -27.47 1.45
CA PHE A 499 -0.34 -28.52 2.43
C PHE A 499 -0.44 -29.90 1.80
N ASP A 500 -1.65 -30.31 1.40
CA ASP A 500 -1.94 -31.63 0.83
C ASP A 500 -2.48 -31.40 -0.58
N SER A 501 -1.57 -31.41 -1.57
CA SER A 501 -1.86 -31.14 -2.98
C SER A 501 -3.04 -31.97 -3.49
N ASP A 502 -3.05 -33.27 -3.19
CA ASP A 502 -4.06 -34.19 -3.71
C ASP A 502 -5.45 -33.82 -3.19
N LYS A 503 -5.57 -33.53 -1.88
CA LYS A 503 -6.85 -33.08 -1.31
C LYS A 503 -7.27 -31.69 -1.77
N GLU A 504 -6.30 -30.80 -2.02
CA GLU A 504 -6.61 -29.48 -2.57
C GLU A 504 -7.18 -29.61 -3.98
N GLU A 505 -6.58 -30.43 -4.83
CA GLU A 505 -7.05 -30.69 -6.20
C GLU A 505 -8.43 -31.37 -6.20
N ASP A 506 -8.67 -32.36 -5.34
CA ASP A 506 -9.99 -33.00 -5.17
C ASP A 506 -11.07 -31.98 -4.79
N LEU A 507 -10.72 -31.02 -3.92
CA LEU A 507 -11.62 -29.95 -3.49
C LEU A 507 -11.90 -28.96 -4.63
N ILE A 508 -10.89 -28.62 -5.43
CA ILE A 508 -11.04 -27.77 -6.62
C ILE A 508 -11.96 -28.46 -7.64
N ASP A 509 -11.78 -29.75 -7.89
CA ASP A 509 -12.64 -30.54 -8.77
C ASP A 509 -14.10 -30.57 -8.28
N ALA A 510 -14.29 -30.80 -6.98
CA ALA A 510 -15.61 -30.74 -6.36
C ALA A 510 -16.23 -29.34 -6.53
N PHE A 511 -15.45 -28.26 -6.33
CA PHE A 511 -15.92 -26.89 -6.49
C PHE A 511 -16.39 -26.61 -7.93
N ILE A 512 -15.60 -27.02 -8.94
CA ILE A 512 -15.96 -26.85 -10.35
C ILE A 512 -17.23 -27.65 -10.66
N HIS A 513 -17.31 -28.89 -10.19
CA HIS A 513 -18.49 -29.74 -10.36
C HIS A 513 -19.75 -29.10 -9.78
N GLU A 514 -19.69 -28.62 -8.54
CA GLU A 514 -20.81 -27.98 -7.85
C GLU A 514 -21.23 -26.67 -8.54
N SER A 515 -20.28 -25.88 -9.04
CA SER A 515 -20.58 -24.68 -9.83
C SER A 515 -21.34 -25.03 -11.12
N ASN A 516 -20.88 -26.05 -11.85
CA ASN A 516 -21.52 -26.51 -13.08
C ASN A 516 -22.91 -27.12 -12.83
N TYR A 517 -23.10 -27.80 -11.69
CA TYR A 517 -24.40 -28.37 -11.31
C TYR A 517 -25.48 -27.28 -11.09
N LEU A 518 -25.08 -26.06 -10.77
CA LEU A 518 -26.01 -24.93 -10.68
C LEU A 518 -26.49 -24.43 -12.06
N ALA A 519 -25.97 -24.96 -13.18
CA ALA A 519 -26.12 -24.38 -14.53
C ALA A 519 -27.47 -24.66 -15.23
N ASP A 520 -28.37 -25.49 -14.71
CA ASP A 520 -29.58 -25.88 -15.44
C ASP A 520 -30.88 -25.25 -14.91
N GLY A 521 -31.62 -24.55 -15.79
CA GLY A 521 -33.08 -24.68 -15.92
C GLY A 521 -34.06 -24.21 -14.83
N TYR A 522 -33.65 -23.54 -13.75
CA TYR A 522 -34.61 -23.12 -12.70
C TYR A 522 -35.11 -21.69 -12.88
N SER A 523 -36.40 -21.55 -13.20
CA SER A 523 -37.10 -20.26 -13.33
C SER A 523 -37.48 -19.62 -11.98
N ASN A 524 -37.23 -20.29 -10.84
CA ASN A 524 -37.65 -19.84 -9.50
C ASN A 524 -36.46 -19.60 -8.56
N SER A 525 -36.35 -18.40 -7.99
CA SER A 525 -35.24 -17.96 -7.13
C SER A 525 -35.13 -18.73 -5.81
N SER A 526 -36.24 -19.28 -5.30
CA SER A 526 -36.25 -20.06 -4.06
C SER A 526 -35.59 -21.44 -4.24
N GLU A 527 -35.89 -22.14 -5.33
CA GLU A 527 -35.33 -23.46 -5.63
C GLU A 527 -33.82 -23.39 -5.88
N GLN A 528 -33.37 -22.34 -6.59
CA GLN A 528 -31.95 -22.08 -6.82
C GLN A 528 -31.20 -21.81 -5.50
N ASN A 529 -31.80 -21.11 -4.54
CA ASN A 529 -31.20 -20.89 -3.23
C ASN A 529 -31.07 -22.18 -2.42
N VAL A 530 -32.07 -23.07 -2.47
CA VAL A 530 -32.01 -24.39 -1.82
C VAL A 530 -30.91 -25.26 -2.45
N LEU A 531 -30.78 -25.23 -3.77
CA LEU A 531 -29.74 -25.97 -4.49
C LEU A 531 -28.35 -25.47 -4.12
N LEU A 532 -28.18 -24.14 -4.08
CA LEU A 532 -26.94 -23.50 -3.69
C LEU A 532 -26.53 -23.83 -2.25
N ASP A 533 -27.48 -23.81 -1.31
CA ASP A 533 -27.25 -24.23 0.08
C ASP A 533 -26.79 -25.69 0.18
N LYS A 534 -27.44 -26.60 -0.56
CA LYS A 534 -27.03 -28.02 -0.64
C LYS A 534 -25.61 -28.17 -1.20
N SER A 535 -25.28 -27.41 -2.24
CA SER A 535 -23.97 -27.44 -2.91
C SER A 535 -22.87 -26.93 -1.96
N ALA A 536 -23.14 -25.80 -1.28
CA ALA A 536 -22.24 -25.25 -0.26
C ALA A 536 -22.01 -26.24 0.91
N LYS A 537 -23.05 -26.95 1.37
CA LYS A 537 -22.92 -27.97 2.41
C LYS A 537 -22.06 -29.16 1.98
N ARG A 538 -22.15 -29.59 0.72
CA ARG A 538 -21.27 -30.64 0.19
C ARG A 538 -19.81 -30.16 0.16
N LEU A 539 -19.56 -28.96 -0.34
CA LEU A 539 -18.21 -28.38 -0.36
C LEU A 539 -17.64 -28.17 1.05
N LEU A 540 -18.47 -27.79 2.02
CA LEU A 540 -18.05 -27.64 3.41
C LEU A 540 -17.44 -28.93 3.96
N LEU A 541 -17.92 -30.11 3.55
CA LEU A 541 -17.34 -31.40 3.97
C LEU A 541 -15.91 -31.55 3.44
N HIS A 542 -15.66 -31.19 2.18
CA HIS A 542 -14.31 -31.19 1.60
C HIS A 542 -13.39 -30.19 2.31
N VAL A 543 -13.87 -28.96 2.57
CA VAL A 543 -13.10 -27.93 3.29
C VAL A 543 -12.78 -28.40 4.72
N LYS A 544 -13.74 -28.99 5.44
CA LYS A 544 -13.51 -29.57 6.77
C LYS A 544 -12.51 -30.72 6.74
N GLY A 545 -12.56 -31.58 5.73
CA GLY A 545 -11.59 -32.66 5.55
C GLY A 545 -10.17 -32.17 5.29
N TYR A 546 -10.03 -31.03 4.62
CA TYR A 546 -8.72 -30.44 4.27
C TYR A 546 -8.13 -29.56 5.38
N LEU A 547 -8.94 -28.66 5.97
CA LEU A 547 -8.47 -27.64 6.93
C LEU A 547 -8.81 -27.96 8.39
N GLY A 548 -9.65 -28.96 8.67
CA GLY A 548 -10.29 -29.19 9.96
C GLY A 548 -9.34 -29.23 11.16
N SER A 549 -8.27 -30.03 11.06
CA SER A 549 -7.28 -30.17 12.13
C SER A 549 -6.52 -28.86 12.41
N ARG A 550 -6.16 -28.12 11.36
CA ARG A 550 -5.48 -26.82 11.48
C ARG A 550 -6.38 -25.80 12.13
N VAL A 551 -7.60 -25.64 11.64
CA VAL A 551 -8.59 -24.73 12.23
C VAL A 551 -8.78 -25.04 13.71
N GLN A 552 -8.93 -26.32 14.06
CA GLN A 552 -9.08 -26.73 15.45
C GLN A 552 -7.87 -26.31 16.31
N ALA A 553 -6.65 -26.44 15.81
CA ALA A 553 -5.45 -26.01 16.52
C ALA A 553 -5.38 -24.49 16.72
N TYR A 554 -5.70 -23.70 15.69
CA TYR A 554 -5.77 -22.23 15.79
C TYR A 554 -6.83 -21.80 16.80
N ILE A 555 -8.05 -22.35 16.71
CA ILE A 555 -9.14 -22.05 17.64
C ILE A 555 -8.78 -22.46 19.07
N THR A 556 -8.11 -23.60 19.26
CA THR A 556 -7.64 -24.04 20.58
C THR A 556 -6.64 -23.04 21.16
N ASN A 557 -5.69 -22.56 20.35
CA ASN A 557 -4.73 -21.55 20.76
C ASN A 557 -5.43 -20.23 21.14
N ILE A 558 -6.30 -19.71 20.28
CA ILE A 558 -7.10 -18.50 20.52
C ILE A 558 -7.93 -18.64 21.80
N ALA A 559 -8.66 -19.75 21.97
CA ALA A 559 -9.46 -20.01 23.16
C ALA A 559 -8.61 -20.05 24.43
N THR A 560 -7.45 -20.71 24.39
CA THR A 560 -6.51 -20.77 25.52
C THR A 560 -6.05 -19.37 25.93
N ARG A 561 -5.72 -18.52 24.96
CA ARG A 561 -5.34 -17.11 25.23
C ARG A 561 -6.53 -16.33 25.80
N LEU A 562 -7.70 -16.44 25.19
CA LEU A 562 -8.95 -15.85 25.68
C LEU A 562 -9.43 -16.40 27.03
N LEU A 563 -8.82 -17.46 27.58
CA LEU A 563 -9.09 -17.95 28.93
C LEU A 563 -8.00 -17.56 29.93
N ASP A 564 -6.83 -17.11 29.47
CA ASP A 564 -5.70 -16.72 30.32
C ASP A 564 -6.06 -15.46 31.13
N PRO A 565 -6.11 -15.54 32.48
CA PRO A 565 -6.43 -14.40 33.36
C PRO A 565 -5.50 -13.19 33.19
N ARG A 566 -4.30 -13.40 32.65
CA ARG A 566 -3.33 -12.31 32.37
C ARG A 566 -3.76 -11.42 31.21
N ILE A 567 -4.63 -11.90 30.32
CA ILE A 567 -5.18 -11.11 29.22
C ILE A 567 -6.39 -10.34 29.74
N HIS A 568 -6.30 -9.01 29.77
CA HIS A 568 -7.43 -8.16 30.14
C HIS A 568 -8.44 -8.11 28.99
N LEU A 569 -9.67 -8.57 29.26
CA LEU A 569 -10.76 -8.60 28.29
C LEU A 569 -11.44 -7.25 28.12
N GLU A 570 -11.44 -6.44 29.17
CA GLU A 570 -12.04 -5.11 29.16
C GLU A 570 -11.13 -4.11 28.46
N TRP A 571 -11.74 -3.19 27.72
CA TRP A 571 -11.03 -2.09 27.11
C TRP A 571 -10.79 -0.99 28.14
N ASP A 572 -9.53 -0.57 28.26
CA ASP A 572 -9.15 0.57 29.08
C ASP A 572 -8.95 1.78 28.18
N ARG A 573 -9.76 2.82 28.41
CA ARG A 573 -9.71 4.09 27.67
C ARG A 573 -8.41 4.85 27.93
N GLN A 574 -7.82 4.76 29.13
CA GLN A 574 -6.63 5.54 29.46
C GLN A 574 -5.37 5.01 28.78
N SER A 575 -5.24 3.69 28.69
CA SER A 575 -4.11 3.04 28.00
C SER A 575 -4.39 2.69 26.53
N ASN A 576 -5.63 2.85 26.06
CA ASN A 576 -6.16 2.24 24.83
C ASN A 576 -5.69 0.79 24.65
N SER A 577 -6.15 -0.08 25.54
CA SER A 577 -5.63 -1.45 25.67
C SER A 577 -5.88 -2.37 24.45
N CYS A 578 -6.56 -1.93 23.39
CA CYS A 578 -6.91 -2.79 22.24
C CYS A 578 -5.69 -3.33 21.48
N GLN A 579 -4.63 -2.53 21.29
CA GLN A 579 -3.40 -3.02 20.64
C GLN A 579 -2.75 -4.12 21.48
N THR A 580 -2.62 -3.87 22.79
CA THR A 580 -2.05 -4.85 23.74
C THR A 580 -2.91 -6.12 23.82
N PHE A 581 -4.23 -5.98 23.77
CA PHE A 581 -5.16 -7.11 23.69
C PHE A 581 -4.90 -7.95 22.43
N CYS A 582 -4.83 -7.33 21.26
CA CYS A 582 -4.54 -8.02 20.01
C CYS A 582 -3.17 -8.72 20.05
N ASP A 583 -2.12 -8.03 20.50
CA ASP A 583 -0.77 -8.59 20.61
C ASP A 583 -0.70 -9.81 21.53
N ASN A 584 -1.48 -9.79 22.62
CA ASN A 584 -1.53 -10.91 23.56
C ASN A 584 -2.33 -12.10 23.01
N LEU A 585 -3.31 -11.86 22.14
CA LEU A 585 -4.12 -12.93 21.55
C LEU A 585 -3.32 -13.76 20.54
N ILE A 586 -2.33 -13.16 19.86
CA ILE A 586 -1.44 -13.88 18.94
C ILE A 586 -0.32 -14.58 19.74
N ASP A 587 -0.24 -15.90 19.61
CA ASP A 587 0.82 -16.67 20.25
C ASP A 587 2.15 -16.52 19.51
N ARG A 588 3.05 -15.70 20.07
CA ARG A 588 4.38 -15.47 19.51
C ARG A 588 5.29 -16.70 19.55
N GLY A 589 5.06 -17.64 20.48
CA GLY A 589 5.83 -18.89 20.48
C GLY A 589 5.54 -19.73 19.22
N LEU A 590 4.30 -19.66 18.75
CA LEU A 590 3.82 -20.40 17.60
C LEU A 590 4.00 -19.63 16.28
N PHE A 591 3.69 -18.33 16.27
CA PHE A 591 3.65 -17.50 15.06
C PHE A 591 4.83 -16.53 14.94
N GLY A 592 5.78 -16.52 15.89
CA GLY A 592 6.89 -15.56 15.86
C GLY A 592 7.77 -15.73 14.62
N SER A 593 8.07 -16.98 14.25
CA SER A 593 8.98 -17.32 13.16
C SER A 593 8.45 -16.90 11.78
N LEU A 594 9.31 -16.47 10.85
CA LEU A 594 8.90 -16.02 9.52
C LEU A 594 8.31 -17.19 8.73
N PHE A 595 8.98 -18.34 8.84
CA PHE A 595 8.49 -19.64 8.39
C PHE A 595 8.48 -20.58 9.59
N THR A 596 7.51 -21.49 9.65
CA THR A 596 7.46 -22.47 10.73
C THR A 596 8.61 -23.46 10.63
N SER A 597 9.33 -23.65 11.74
CA SER A 597 10.34 -24.70 11.91
C SER A 597 9.76 -25.96 12.54
N GLU A 598 8.61 -25.85 13.20
CA GLU A 598 7.97 -26.95 13.92
C GLU A 598 6.96 -27.67 13.02
N PRO A 599 6.96 -29.02 13.06
CA PRO A 599 5.94 -29.82 12.41
C PRO A 599 4.59 -29.70 13.14
N PHE A 600 3.53 -29.54 12.36
CA PHE A 600 2.14 -29.56 12.73
C PHE A 600 1.62 -30.99 12.61
N ASP A 601 1.24 -31.57 13.76
CA ASP A 601 0.94 -32.99 13.95
C ASP A 601 2.21 -33.88 13.88
N ASN A 602 2.10 -35.16 14.26
CA ASN A 602 3.19 -36.15 14.17
C ASN A 602 3.63 -36.45 12.72
N LYS A 603 3.02 -35.78 11.74
CA LYS A 603 3.41 -35.74 10.33
C LYS A 603 4.07 -34.40 10.12
N LEU A 604 5.30 -34.35 9.58
CA LEU A 604 6.18 -33.18 9.51
C LEU A 604 5.65 -31.98 8.65
N GLN A 605 4.39 -31.56 8.78
CA GLN A 605 3.77 -30.53 7.94
C GLN A 605 3.89 -29.14 8.58
N PRO A 606 4.03 -28.06 7.82
CA PRO A 606 4.06 -26.70 8.38
C PRO A 606 2.69 -26.24 8.94
N PHE A 607 2.70 -25.44 10.01
CA PHE A 607 1.48 -24.88 10.66
C PHE A 607 0.89 -23.65 9.95
N TYR A 608 1.73 -22.82 9.36
CA TYR A 608 1.38 -21.65 8.54
C TYR A 608 2.42 -21.48 7.43
N LEU A 609 2.07 -20.69 6.41
CA LEU A 609 2.96 -20.44 5.29
C LEU A 609 4.02 -19.39 5.62
N MET A 610 3.60 -18.22 6.13
CA MET A 610 4.50 -17.11 6.44
C MET A 610 3.94 -16.21 7.55
N SER A 611 4.78 -15.61 8.38
CA SER A 611 4.35 -14.73 9.48
C SER A 611 5.13 -13.41 9.55
N PHE A 612 4.36 -12.34 9.74
CA PHE A 612 4.80 -10.97 9.96
C PHE A 612 4.66 -10.54 11.42
N VAL A 613 4.35 -11.47 12.33
CA VAL A 613 4.24 -11.17 13.76
C VAL A 613 5.55 -10.60 14.29
N CYS A 614 5.43 -9.46 14.96
CA CYS A 614 6.54 -8.74 15.57
C CYS A 614 6.38 -8.67 17.09
N ARG A 615 7.50 -8.59 17.81
CA ARG A 615 7.51 -8.35 19.25
C ARG A 615 7.00 -6.92 19.55
N PRO A 616 6.24 -6.71 20.64
CA PRO A 616 5.79 -5.37 21.03
C PRO A 616 6.97 -4.39 21.13
N GLY A 617 6.80 -3.22 20.53
CA GLY A 617 7.83 -2.19 20.41
C GLY A 617 8.78 -2.34 19.22
N ALA A 618 8.55 -3.29 18.30
CA ALA A 618 9.33 -3.43 17.06
C ALA A 618 8.99 -2.37 15.99
N GLU A 619 7.74 -1.91 15.97
CA GLU A 619 7.22 -0.91 15.04
C GLU A 619 7.73 0.48 15.45
N VAL A 620 8.92 0.85 14.96
CA VAL A 620 9.56 2.13 15.24
C VAL A 620 9.95 2.85 13.95
N PRO A 621 9.86 4.20 13.90
CA PRO A 621 10.33 4.95 12.74
C PRO A 621 11.85 4.81 12.56
N VAL A 622 12.29 4.25 11.43
CA VAL A 622 13.72 4.10 11.08
C VAL A 622 14.12 5.09 9.99
N ARG A 623 15.32 5.71 10.13
CA ARG A 623 15.98 6.43 9.04
C ARG A 623 16.92 5.48 8.30
N ALA A 624 16.72 5.36 6.99
CA ALA A 624 17.67 4.65 6.14
C ALA A 624 18.90 5.53 5.87
N LEU A 625 20.08 4.95 6.04
CA LEU A 625 21.38 5.64 5.91
C LEU A 625 22.20 5.12 4.72
N SER A 626 21.85 3.95 4.21
CA SER A 626 22.45 3.27 3.06
C SER A 626 21.37 2.51 2.28
N ARG A 627 21.63 2.19 1.02
CA ARG A 627 20.72 1.41 0.16
C ARG A 627 20.46 -0.01 0.68
N TYR A 628 21.27 -0.47 1.63
CA TYR A 628 21.15 -1.77 2.29
C TYR A 628 20.28 -1.70 3.56
N ASP A 629 19.91 -0.51 4.02
CA ASP A 629 18.91 -0.37 5.08
C ASP A 629 17.52 -0.77 4.58
N VAL A 630 16.63 -1.09 5.51
CA VAL A 630 15.25 -1.49 5.19
C VAL A 630 14.32 -0.34 5.55
N PRO A 631 13.74 0.38 4.56
CA PRO A 631 12.81 1.48 4.83
C PRO A 631 11.53 0.96 5.49
N ASN A 632 10.78 1.86 6.13
CA ASN A 632 9.47 1.52 6.71
C ASN A 632 8.50 1.09 5.59
N GLY A 633 7.61 0.14 5.90
CA GLY A 633 6.49 -0.23 5.02
C GLY A 633 5.43 0.86 4.96
N LEU A 634 4.55 0.79 3.95
CA LEU A 634 3.49 1.79 3.72
C LEU A 634 2.45 1.79 4.85
N THR A 635 2.15 0.62 5.39
CA THR A 635 1.22 0.45 6.51
C THR A 635 1.84 0.99 7.80
N GLU A 636 3.14 0.75 8.04
CA GLU A 636 3.85 1.37 9.18
C GLU A 636 3.78 2.90 9.09
N GLU A 637 4.08 3.47 7.91
CA GLU A 637 4.01 4.92 7.66
C GLU A 637 2.59 5.49 7.85
N TYR A 638 1.57 4.77 7.37
CA TYR A 638 0.18 5.15 7.54
C TYR A 638 -0.23 5.17 9.01
N LEU A 639 0.16 4.16 9.79
CA LEU A 639 -0.16 4.11 11.21
C LEU A 639 0.60 5.18 12.01
N PHE A 640 1.83 5.51 11.61
CA PHE A 640 2.56 6.62 12.22
C PHE A 640 1.82 7.95 12.10
N LYS A 641 0.94 8.16 11.11
CA LYS A 641 0.12 9.38 11.01
C LYS A 641 -0.73 9.62 12.26
N TYR A 642 -1.28 8.56 12.85
CA TYR A 642 -2.06 8.64 14.09
C TYR A 642 -1.22 9.16 15.26
N HIS A 643 0.08 8.84 15.31
CA HIS A 643 0.98 9.37 16.34
C HIS A 643 1.13 10.89 16.36
N TYR A 644 0.80 11.53 15.24
CA TYR A 644 0.88 12.98 15.08
C TYR A 644 -0.50 13.64 15.03
N GLY A 645 -1.54 12.94 15.51
CA GLY A 645 -2.89 13.45 15.67
C GLY A 645 -3.68 13.58 14.36
N ARG A 646 -3.29 12.86 13.30
CA ARG A 646 -4.02 12.80 12.02
C ARG A 646 -4.94 11.57 11.96
N HIS A 647 -6.20 11.75 12.32
CA HIS A 647 -7.20 10.65 12.34
C HIS A 647 -8.37 10.87 11.37
N ASP A 648 -8.42 12.04 10.72
CA ASP A 648 -9.43 12.42 9.73
C ASP A 648 -9.12 11.97 8.29
N ASP A 649 -8.03 11.22 8.10
CA ASP A 649 -7.58 10.72 6.81
C ASP A 649 -8.54 9.65 6.23
N SER A 650 -8.48 9.39 4.92
CA SER A 650 -9.22 8.27 4.30
C SER A 650 -8.65 6.91 4.73
N ASP A 651 -9.15 5.80 4.21
CA ASP A 651 -8.45 4.51 4.37
C ASP A 651 -7.07 4.53 3.69
N ILE A 652 -6.20 3.57 3.97
CA ILE A 652 -4.82 3.54 3.48
C ILE A 652 -4.72 3.55 1.96
N ILE A 653 -5.60 2.86 1.23
CA ILE A 653 -5.57 2.81 -0.24
C ILE A 653 -5.89 4.19 -0.81
N ASP A 654 -6.94 4.82 -0.30
CA ASP A 654 -7.34 6.17 -0.72
C ASP A 654 -6.25 7.19 -0.35
N SER A 655 -5.65 7.05 0.84
CA SER A 655 -4.59 7.93 1.34
C SER A 655 -3.32 7.87 0.49
N LEU A 656 -2.94 6.66 0.05
CA LEU A 656 -1.82 6.47 -0.88
C LEU A 656 -2.17 7.00 -2.29
N SER A 657 -3.44 6.90 -2.69
CA SER A 657 -3.91 7.46 -3.96
C SER A 657 -3.81 8.98 -4.02
N GLU A 658 -3.91 9.69 -2.88
CA GLU A 658 -3.81 11.16 -2.80
C GLU A 658 -2.46 11.70 -3.31
N TYR A 659 -1.38 10.91 -3.22
CA TYR A 659 -0.09 11.26 -3.80
C TYR A 659 -0.24 11.51 -5.32
N TRP A 660 -1.00 10.67 -6.00
CA TRP A 660 -1.20 10.74 -7.45
C TRP A 660 -2.28 11.77 -7.82
N THR A 661 -3.42 11.73 -7.15
CA THR A 661 -4.61 12.49 -7.57
C THR A 661 -4.64 13.92 -7.03
N ASP A 662 -4.15 14.17 -5.81
CA ASP A 662 -4.18 15.48 -5.15
C ASP A 662 -2.82 16.20 -5.18
N TRP A 663 -1.77 15.59 -4.64
CA TRP A 663 -0.45 16.24 -4.53
C TRP A 663 0.26 16.34 -5.89
N GLY A 664 0.34 15.23 -6.63
CA GLY A 664 0.95 15.14 -7.95
C GLY A 664 0.09 15.75 -9.07
N GLY A 665 -1.24 15.75 -8.87
CA GLY A 665 -2.21 16.32 -9.81
C GLY A 665 -2.27 15.57 -11.14
N PHE A 666 -2.15 14.25 -11.13
CA PHE A 666 -2.18 13.43 -12.36
C PHE A 666 -3.59 13.10 -12.85
N GLU A 667 -4.64 13.53 -12.13
CA GLU A 667 -6.06 13.25 -12.46
C GLU A 667 -6.44 11.75 -12.41
N GLY A 668 -5.48 10.87 -12.12
CA GLY A 668 -5.66 9.44 -11.92
C GLY A 668 -4.30 8.70 -11.83
N PRO A 669 -4.33 7.37 -11.72
CA PRO A 669 -3.16 6.49 -11.82
C PRO A 669 -2.48 6.60 -13.19
N ILE A 670 -1.15 6.60 -13.20
CA ILE A 670 -0.34 6.80 -14.42
C ILE A 670 0.21 5.49 -14.99
N TYR A 671 0.31 4.43 -14.18
CA TYR A 671 0.78 3.11 -14.58
C TYR A 671 -0.23 2.01 -14.24
N PRO A 672 -0.12 0.83 -14.87
CA PRO A 672 -0.90 -0.35 -14.47
C PRO A 672 -0.78 -0.64 -12.97
N TYR A 673 -1.83 -1.25 -12.41
CA TYR A 673 -1.96 -1.67 -11.02
C TYR A 673 -2.03 -0.57 -9.96
N GLN A 674 -1.71 0.68 -10.28
CA GLN A 674 -1.73 1.78 -9.30
C GLN A 674 -3.12 2.13 -8.75
N ASP A 675 -4.18 1.71 -9.42
CA ASP A 675 -5.56 1.81 -8.94
C ASP A 675 -5.88 0.82 -7.80
N VAL A 676 -5.13 -0.28 -7.71
CA VAL A 676 -5.24 -1.31 -6.67
C VAL A 676 -4.09 -1.16 -5.65
N PHE A 677 -2.87 -1.08 -6.15
CA PHE A 677 -1.63 -1.00 -5.39
C PHE A 677 -0.96 0.36 -5.64
N PRO A 678 -1.38 1.43 -4.92
CA PRO A 678 -1.15 2.84 -5.27
C PRO A 678 0.28 3.35 -4.99
N TRP A 679 1.30 2.63 -5.43
CA TRP A 679 2.71 3.01 -5.34
C TRP A 679 3.41 2.89 -6.68
N ASP A 680 4.62 3.44 -6.75
CA ASP A 680 5.57 3.16 -7.83
C ASP A 680 6.59 2.13 -7.35
N CYS A 681 6.66 0.99 -8.07
CA CYS A 681 7.54 -0.13 -7.74
C CYS A 681 8.97 -0.01 -8.29
N THR A 682 9.37 1.17 -8.78
CA THR A 682 10.74 1.43 -9.23
C THR A 682 11.68 1.51 -8.03
N GLU A 683 12.70 0.64 -8.02
CA GLU A 683 13.72 0.66 -6.97
C GLU A 683 14.71 1.80 -7.18
N ALA A 684 15.05 2.49 -6.09
CA ALA A 684 16.11 3.49 -6.05
C ALA A 684 17.49 2.83 -5.94
N TYR A 685 18.52 3.65 -6.16
CA TYR A 685 19.92 3.32 -5.85
C TYR A 685 20.57 2.22 -6.71
N ASP A 686 20.15 2.15 -7.98
CA ASP A 686 20.62 1.24 -9.04
C ASP A 686 20.59 -0.23 -8.60
N ARG A 687 19.57 -0.58 -7.81
CA ARG A 687 19.41 -1.93 -7.26
C ARG A 687 18.73 -2.88 -8.24
N TYR A 688 17.81 -2.36 -9.06
CA TYR A 688 17.06 -3.16 -10.02
C TYR A 688 16.78 -2.38 -11.31
N PRO A 689 17.06 -2.94 -12.51
CA PRO A 689 17.07 -2.20 -13.79
C PRO A 689 15.69 -1.90 -14.40
N GLY A 690 14.58 -2.20 -13.71
CA GLY A 690 13.22 -2.11 -14.25
C GLY A 690 12.38 -1.07 -13.53
N ASN A 691 11.59 -0.32 -14.30
CA ASN A 691 10.74 0.75 -13.81
C ASN A 691 9.28 0.31 -13.67
N CYS A 692 8.54 1.01 -12.83
CA CYS A 692 7.07 0.93 -12.80
C CYS A 692 6.52 1.42 -14.14
N GLY A 693 5.52 0.70 -14.67
CA GLY A 693 5.00 0.86 -16.02
C GLY A 693 5.41 -0.29 -16.96
N ASP A 694 6.63 -0.81 -16.79
CA ASP A 694 7.14 -1.99 -17.54
C ASP A 694 7.13 -3.27 -16.69
N CYS A 695 6.66 -3.17 -15.44
CA CYS A 695 6.53 -4.29 -14.52
C CYS A 695 5.23 -5.07 -14.76
N ASN A 696 5.25 -6.37 -14.46
CA ASN A 696 4.02 -7.17 -14.29
C ASN A 696 3.51 -7.08 -12.85
N VAL A 697 2.35 -7.67 -12.57
CA VAL A 697 1.75 -7.67 -11.23
C VAL A 697 2.69 -8.25 -10.18
N SER A 698 3.49 -9.27 -10.53
CA SER A 698 4.43 -9.94 -9.62
C SER A 698 5.44 -8.97 -9.03
N LYS A 699 6.17 -8.25 -9.88
CA LYS A 699 7.15 -7.27 -9.42
C LYS A 699 6.49 -6.15 -8.63
N HIS A 700 5.30 -5.72 -9.04
CA HIS A 700 4.60 -4.62 -8.39
C HIS A 700 4.24 -4.93 -6.94
N VAL A 701 3.72 -6.13 -6.65
CA VAL A 701 3.36 -6.56 -5.28
C VAL A 701 4.58 -6.90 -4.43
N PHE A 702 5.66 -7.40 -5.03
CA PHE A 702 6.90 -7.69 -4.29
C PHE A 702 7.73 -6.46 -3.93
N ALA A 703 7.39 -5.29 -4.46
CA ALA A 703 7.96 -4.03 -3.97
C ALA A 703 7.65 -3.81 -2.48
N PHE A 704 6.47 -4.24 -2.03
CA PHE A 704 6.01 -4.13 -0.63
C PHE A 704 5.20 -5.39 -0.25
N PRO A 705 5.85 -6.53 0.05
CA PRO A 705 5.14 -7.80 0.21
C PRO A 705 4.17 -7.80 1.41
N PHE A 706 4.60 -7.26 2.55
CA PHE A 706 3.75 -7.11 3.74
C PHE A 706 2.55 -6.19 3.48
N ASP A 707 2.79 -5.03 2.85
CA ASP A 707 1.74 -4.06 2.55
C ASP A 707 0.78 -4.59 1.48
N SER A 708 1.27 -5.34 0.49
CA SER A 708 0.44 -5.94 -0.56
C SER A 708 -0.53 -6.96 0.00
N TRP A 709 -0.10 -7.79 0.94
CA TRP A 709 -0.98 -8.70 1.67
C TRP A 709 -2.06 -7.98 2.48
N SER A 710 -1.66 -6.90 3.14
CA SER A 710 -2.51 -6.06 3.96
C SER A 710 -3.56 -5.33 3.11
N ILE A 711 -3.13 -4.72 2.00
CA ILE A 711 -3.98 -3.99 1.06
C ILE A 711 -4.92 -4.92 0.30
N ALA A 712 -4.47 -6.11 -0.14
CA ALA A 712 -5.35 -7.11 -0.74
C ALA A 712 -6.49 -7.52 0.21
N SER A 713 -6.19 -7.69 1.50
CA SER A 713 -7.20 -8.00 2.52
C SER A 713 -8.22 -6.86 2.70
N LEU A 714 -7.76 -5.60 2.66
CA LEU A 714 -8.65 -4.44 2.69
C LEU A 714 -9.53 -4.34 1.43
N HIS A 715 -8.98 -4.58 0.23
CA HIS A 715 -9.77 -4.61 -1.00
C HIS A 715 -10.90 -5.64 -0.95
N LEU A 716 -10.62 -6.84 -0.42
CA LEU A 716 -11.62 -7.90 -0.23
C LEU A 716 -12.71 -7.52 0.78
N SER A 717 -12.54 -6.46 1.58
CA SER A 717 -13.59 -5.91 2.44
C SER A 717 -14.33 -4.71 1.82
N ARG A 718 -13.76 -4.06 0.80
CA ARG A 718 -14.33 -2.84 0.18
C ARG A 718 -15.34 -3.18 -0.91
N GLY A 719 -16.57 -2.70 -0.80
CA GLY A 719 -17.57 -2.77 -1.86
C GLY A 719 -17.24 -1.91 -3.09
N ARG A 720 -17.89 -2.18 -4.23
CA ARG A 720 -17.68 -1.47 -5.51
C ARG A 720 -18.04 0.02 -5.44
N GLU A 721 -18.93 0.37 -4.52
CA GLU A 721 -19.33 1.73 -4.21
C GLU A 721 -18.22 2.58 -3.58
N LEU A 722 -17.17 1.93 -3.07
CA LEU A 722 -16.01 2.58 -2.49
C LEU A 722 -14.90 2.81 -3.51
N TYR A 723 -15.16 2.72 -4.82
CA TYR A 723 -14.19 3.00 -5.88
C TYR A 723 -14.73 4.08 -6.82
N PRO A 724 -13.85 4.87 -7.47
CA PRO A 724 -14.27 5.81 -8.49
C PRO A 724 -14.81 5.11 -9.73
N LEU A 725 -15.70 5.78 -10.47
CA LEU A 725 -16.29 5.27 -11.71
C LEU A 725 -15.25 4.89 -12.77
N ASN A 726 -14.28 5.78 -12.99
CA ASN A 726 -13.20 5.59 -13.95
C ASN A 726 -11.89 5.61 -13.16
N PRO A 727 -11.36 4.44 -12.76
CA PRO A 727 -10.18 4.38 -11.92
C PRO A 727 -8.90 4.72 -12.68
N THR A 728 -8.86 4.61 -14.02
CA THR A 728 -7.64 4.83 -14.82
C THR A 728 -7.78 5.97 -15.84
N LEU A 729 -6.65 6.60 -16.18
CA LEU A 729 -6.57 7.62 -17.24
C LEU A 729 -6.75 7.05 -18.66
N ALA A 730 -6.56 5.74 -18.84
CA ALA A 730 -6.60 5.08 -20.15
C ALA A 730 -8.04 4.84 -20.64
N ASP A 731 -8.99 4.72 -19.71
CA ASP A 731 -10.39 4.51 -20.01
C ASP A 731 -11.02 5.85 -20.41
N LYS A 732 -11.13 6.09 -21.73
CA LYS A 732 -11.86 7.25 -22.23
C LYS A 732 -13.29 7.16 -21.69
N PRO A 733 -13.83 8.22 -21.05
CA PRO A 733 -15.22 8.20 -20.63
C PRO A 733 -16.09 7.99 -21.87
N THR A 734 -16.74 6.83 -21.95
CA THR A 734 -17.87 6.65 -22.84
C THR A 734 -18.90 7.70 -22.45
N LYS A 735 -19.35 8.51 -23.42
CA LYS A 735 -20.30 9.63 -23.21
C LYS A 735 -21.71 9.17 -22.79
N GLU A 736 -21.86 7.95 -22.31
CA GLU A 736 -23.13 7.49 -21.77
C GLU A 736 -23.27 8.07 -20.37
N ASN A 737 -24.39 8.73 -20.10
CA ASN A 737 -24.71 9.17 -18.75
C ASN A 737 -24.75 7.93 -17.85
N PRO A 738 -23.88 7.80 -16.84
CA PRO A 738 -23.85 6.62 -16.00
C PRO A 738 -25.22 6.48 -15.31
N THR A 739 -25.85 5.32 -15.48
CA THR A 739 -27.13 5.00 -14.81
C THR A 739 -26.94 4.69 -13.33
N GLU A 740 -25.72 4.32 -12.92
CA GLU A 740 -25.35 3.99 -11.54
C GLU A 740 -24.00 4.62 -11.16
N GLY A 741 -23.85 4.99 -9.89
CA GLY A 741 -22.68 5.65 -9.33
C GLY A 741 -21.51 4.73 -8.98
N PHE A 742 -21.47 3.53 -9.55
CA PHE A 742 -20.51 2.49 -9.20
C PHE A 742 -19.76 2.00 -10.44
N MET A 743 -18.60 1.36 -10.23
CA MET A 743 -17.82 0.75 -11.31
C MET A 743 -18.65 -0.21 -12.17
N SER A 744 -18.34 -0.26 -13.46
CA SER A 744 -18.93 -1.25 -14.38
C SER A 744 -18.59 -2.68 -13.96
N ASP A 745 -19.41 -3.66 -14.33
CA ASP A 745 -19.15 -5.07 -14.01
C ASP A 745 -17.80 -5.57 -14.59
N THR A 746 -17.41 -5.05 -15.75
CA THR A 746 -16.13 -5.35 -16.41
C THR A 746 -14.95 -4.79 -15.61
N ASP A 747 -15.02 -3.54 -15.18
CA ASP A 747 -13.92 -2.92 -14.42
C ASP A 747 -13.83 -3.49 -13.02
N TRP A 748 -14.98 -3.85 -12.42
CA TRP A 748 -15.02 -4.57 -11.16
C TRP A 748 -14.36 -5.95 -11.26
N PHE A 749 -14.65 -6.69 -12.33
CA PHE A 749 -14.01 -7.97 -12.61
C PHE A 749 -12.49 -7.81 -12.74
N LYS A 750 -12.01 -6.86 -13.55
CA LYS A 750 -10.58 -6.56 -13.72
C LYS A 750 -9.91 -6.21 -12.38
N ASN A 751 -10.55 -5.35 -11.59
CA ASN A 751 -10.06 -4.95 -10.28
C ASN A 751 -9.88 -6.16 -9.37
N ARG A 752 -10.91 -7.00 -9.24
CA ARG A 752 -10.87 -8.20 -8.39
C ARG A 752 -9.88 -9.24 -8.85
N LEU A 753 -9.83 -9.50 -10.15
CA LEU A 753 -8.90 -10.49 -10.66
C LEU A 753 -7.45 -10.04 -10.51
N THR A 754 -7.16 -8.75 -10.70
CA THR A 754 -5.83 -8.17 -10.45
C THR A 754 -5.38 -8.34 -9.00
N ILE A 755 -6.26 -8.07 -8.02
CA ILE A 755 -5.99 -8.28 -6.59
C ILE A 755 -5.63 -9.74 -6.32
N LEU A 756 -6.43 -10.67 -6.87
CA LEU A 756 -6.27 -12.09 -6.64
C LEU A 756 -5.02 -12.66 -7.33
N LEU A 757 -4.66 -12.17 -8.52
CA LEU A 757 -3.41 -12.53 -9.20
C LEU A 757 -2.17 -12.04 -8.44
N GLY A 758 -2.24 -10.83 -7.88
CA GLY A 758 -1.22 -10.32 -6.97
C GLY A 758 -1.07 -11.23 -5.74
N GLN A 759 -2.19 -11.60 -5.12
CA GLN A 759 -2.23 -12.51 -3.97
C GLN A 759 -1.66 -13.90 -4.30
N ASP A 760 -2.04 -14.49 -5.45
CA ASP A 760 -1.56 -15.78 -5.95
C ASP A 760 -0.04 -15.78 -6.17
N THR A 761 0.49 -14.68 -6.74
CA THR A 761 1.93 -14.51 -6.96
C THR A 761 2.71 -14.42 -5.65
N LEU A 762 2.16 -13.70 -4.66
CA LEU A 762 2.73 -13.62 -3.32
C LEU A 762 2.79 -15.01 -2.66
N LEU A 763 1.73 -15.81 -2.80
CA LEU A 763 1.65 -17.17 -2.26
C LEU A 763 2.63 -18.11 -2.94
N ALA A 764 2.66 -18.15 -4.27
CA ALA A 764 3.56 -19.04 -5.02
C ALA A 764 5.02 -18.84 -4.61
N THR A 765 5.43 -17.58 -4.42
CA THR A 765 6.79 -17.26 -3.95
C THR A 765 6.99 -17.64 -2.48
N ALA A 766 6.02 -17.36 -1.60
CA ALA A 766 6.11 -17.75 -0.20
C ALA A 766 6.20 -19.28 -0.03
N VAL A 767 5.52 -20.05 -0.88
CA VAL A 767 5.62 -21.51 -0.94
C VAL A 767 7.02 -21.94 -1.37
N ALA A 768 7.57 -21.35 -2.44
CA ALA A 768 8.94 -21.62 -2.88
C ALA A 768 9.97 -21.29 -1.78
N MET A 769 9.78 -20.17 -1.08
CA MET A 769 10.61 -19.75 0.07
C MET A 769 10.52 -20.74 1.24
N SER A 770 9.31 -21.15 1.61
CA SER A 770 9.07 -22.09 2.71
C SER A 770 9.62 -23.49 2.42
N ASN A 771 9.58 -23.91 1.15
CA ASN A 771 10.12 -25.19 0.71
C ASN A 771 11.65 -25.17 0.54
N ASN A 772 12.30 -24.00 0.56
CA ASN A 772 13.75 -23.87 0.46
C ASN A 772 14.41 -23.92 1.87
N PRO A 773 15.09 -25.02 2.26
CA PRO A 773 15.62 -25.16 3.61
C PRO A 773 16.75 -24.17 3.91
N GLN A 774 17.55 -23.81 2.90
CA GLN A 774 18.65 -22.86 3.04
C GLN A 774 18.11 -21.46 3.33
N PHE A 775 17.06 -21.04 2.63
CA PHE A 775 16.42 -19.74 2.89
C PHE A 775 15.73 -19.70 4.25
N ARG A 776 14.99 -20.74 4.63
CA ARG A 776 14.40 -20.79 5.99
C ARG A 776 15.47 -20.63 7.06
N ALA A 777 16.56 -21.39 6.95
CA ALA A 777 17.66 -21.32 7.91
C ALA A 777 18.27 -19.90 7.99
N SER A 778 18.41 -19.20 6.87
CA SER A 778 18.94 -17.82 6.84
C SER A 778 18.02 -16.77 7.45
N THR A 779 16.77 -17.12 7.79
CA THR A 779 15.80 -16.18 8.41
C THR A 779 15.60 -16.41 9.91
N ASN A 780 16.14 -17.51 10.47
CA ASN A 780 15.93 -17.89 11.87
C ASN A 780 16.47 -16.85 12.87
N TRP A 781 17.50 -16.10 12.48
CA TRP A 781 18.11 -15.06 13.30
C TRP A 781 17.11 -13.97 13.72
N LEU A 782 16.13 -13.63 12.86
CA LEU A 782 15.17 -12.54 13.10
C LEU A 782 14.44 -12.70 14.43
N HIS A 783 14.03 -13.93 14.76
CA HIS A 783 13.22 -14.21 15.96
C HIS A 783 14.08 -14.39 17.21
N GLY A 784 15.35 -14.76 17.01
CA GLY A 784 16.33 -14.97 18.08
C GLY A 784 17.13 -13.72 18.45
N ASP A 785 17.05 -12.64 17.67
CA ASP A 785 17.83 -11.44 17.92
C ASP A 785 17.42 -10.76 19.24
N SER A 786 18.41 -10.29 20.00
CA SER A 786 18.20 -9.53 21.23
C SER A 786 17.47 -8.20 21.00
N ASP A 787 17.66 -7.57 19.84
CA ASP A 787 17.01 -6.34 19.45
C ASP A 787 15.64 -6.63 18.80
N LYS A 788 14.58 -6.27 19.51
CA LYS A 788 13.19 -6.46 19.06
C LYS A 788 12.86 -5.67 17.79
N THR A 789 13.58 -4.59 17.52
CA THR A 789 13.39 -3.78 16.31
C THR A 789 13.85 -4.51 15.04
N MET A 790 14.55 -5.64 15.15
CA MET A 790 14.90 -6.44 13.98
C MET A 790 13.69 -7.18 13.39
N ASP A 791 12.63 -7.41 14.16
CA ASP A 791 11.43 -8.09 13.67
C ASP A 791 10.77 -7.31 12.52
N ARG A 792 10.85 -5.98 12.54
CA ARG A 792 10.24 -5.11 11.52
C ARG A 792 10.89 -5.21 10.14
N LEU A 793 12.04 -5.87 10.01
CA LEU A 793 12.65 -6.15 8.70
C LEU A 793 11.71 -6.98 7.79
N LYS A 794 10.81 -7.76 8.40
CA LYS A 794 9.75 -8.50 7.68
C LYS A 794 8.70 -7.59 7.04
N LEU A 795 8.53 -6.37 7.56
CA LEU A 795 7.51 -5.39 7.17
C LEU A 795 8.01 -4.41 6.11
N GLY A 796 9.31 -4.42 5.82
CA GLY A 796 9.94 -3.49 4.90
C GLY A 796 9.58 -3.71 3.43
N GLY A 797 9.76 -2.65 2.64
CA GLY A 797 9.68 -2.70 1.19
C GLY A 797 10.94 -2.17 0.52
N ILE A 798 10.85 -1.91 -0.78
CA ILE A 798 11.95 -1.35 -1.56
C ILE A 798 12.30 0.08 -1.14
N HIS A 799 13.53 0.51 -1.41
CA HIS A 799 13.81 1.94 -1.51
C HIS A 799 13.10 2.48 -2.74
N ARG A 800 12.14 3.37 -2.54
CA ARG A 800 11.34 3.92 -3.65
C ARG A 800 12.13 4.94 -4.44
N ALA A 801 12.19 4.77 -5.76
CA ALA A 801 12.59 5.84 -6.66
C ALA A 801 11.49 6.90 -6.83
N GLN A 802 10.25 6.60 -6.40
CA GLN A 802 9.14 7.55 -6.31
C GLN A 802 9.61 8.86 -5.64
N PRO A 803 9.60 9.99 -6.36
CA PRO A 803 9.93 11.29 -5.79
C PRO A 803 9.01 11.63 -4.62
N PHE A 804 9.52 12.19 -3.52
CA PHE A 804 8.68 12.67 -2.42
C PHE A 804 7.74 11.60 -1.82
N SER A 805 8.16 10.34 -1.87
CA SER A 805 7.38 9.17 -1.46
C SER A 805 7.06 9.10 0.03
N HIS A 806 7.89 9.75 0.85
CA HIS A 806 7.56 10.12 2.22
C HIS A 806 7.04 11.54 2.13
N HIS A 807 5.82 11.82 2.62
CA HIS A 807 4.96 12.95 2.23
C HIS A 807 5.63 14.33 2.06
N PHE A 808 6.86 14.53 2.54
CA PHE A 808 7.50 15.81 2.80
C PHE A 808 9.03 15.84 2.57
N GLU A 809 9.58 15.00 1.69
CA GLU A 809 11.01 15.09 1.31
C GLU A 809 11.34 16.33 0.47
N LYS A 810 11.34 17.53 1.05
CA LYS A 810 12.24 18.66 0.70
C LYS A 810 12.00 19.80 1.67
N GLY A 811 13.08 20.45 2.12
CA GLY A 811 13.04 21.66 2.97
C GLY A 811 12.48 22.92 2.32
N ALA A 812 11.58 22.82 1.32
CA ALA A 812 10.87 23.94 0.72
C ALA A 812 9.37 23.82 1.00
N TYR A 813 8.87 24.66 1.92
CA TYR A 813 7.54 24.60 2.51
C TYR A 813 6.34 24.43 1.55
N HIS A 814 6.38 24.96 0.32
CA HIS A 814 5.23 24.89 -0.60
C HIS A 814 5.07 23.50 -1.24
N ARG A 815 6.19 22.76 -1.39
CA ARG A 815 6.23 21.42 -2.00
C ARG A 815 5.57 20.35 -1.15
N TYR A 816 5.28 20.68 0.11
CA TYR A 816 4.50 19.84 1.02
C TYR A 816 3.05 19.66 0.57
N PHE A 817 2.49 20.62 -0.18
CA PHE A 817 1.06 20.66 -0.47
C PHE A 817 0.72 20.43 -1.95
N VAL A 818 1.68 20.73 -2.82
CA VAL A 818 1.53 20.70 -4.28
C VAL A 818 2.88 20.36 -4.92
N ALA A 819 2.92 19.44 -5.87
CA ALA A 819 4.13 19.09 -6.61
C ALA A 819 4.58 20.22 -7.55
N ASP A 820 5.89 20.34 -7.78
CA ASP A 820 6.47 21.38 -8.65
C ASP A 820 5.94 21.29 -10.09
N TRP A 821 5.68 20.08 -10.58
CA TRP A 821 5.22 19.84 -11.95
C TRP A 821 3.72 20.07 -12.15
N SER A 822 2.94 20.23 -11.08
CA SER A 822 1.47 20.28 -11.14
C SER A 822 0.91 21.39 -12.03
N LEU A 823 1.68 22.45 -12.28
CA LEU A 823 1.32 23.56 -13.19
C LEU A 823 1.33 23.18 -14.68
N TYR A 824 1.98 22.08 -15.06
CA TYR A 824 2.09 21.67 -16.46
C TYR A 824 0.87 20.89 -16.95
N THR A 825 0.76 20.69 -18.27
CA THR A 825 -0.20 19.73 -18.85
C THR A 825 0.12 18.30 -18.43
N LEU A 826 -0.88 17.41 -18.42
CA LEU A 826 -0.74 16.04 -17.93
C LEU A 826 0.45 15.27 -18.54
N PRO A 827 0.69 15.28 -19.87
CA PRO A 827 1.86 14.58 -20.44
C PRO A 827 3.20 15.12 -19.92
N LEU A 828 3.29 16.43 -19.69
CA LEU A 828 4.48 17.05 -19.13
C LEU A 828 4.62 16.79 -17.62
N ARG A 829 3.51 16.71 -16.87
CA ARG A 829 3.53 16.29 -15.46
C ARG A 829 4.18 14.91 -15.34
N ILE A 830 3.73 13.96 -16.18
CA ILE A 830 4.26 12.59 -16.20
C ILE A 830 5.75 12.60 -16.55
N SER A 831 6.14 13.33 -17.60
CA SER A 831 7.56 13.43 -17.99
C SER A 831 8.46 14.03 -16.90
N GLU A 832 8.02 15.06 -16.18
CA GLU A 832 8.81 15.66 -15.10
C GLU A 832 8.91 14.72 -13.88
N TYR A 833 7.86 13.97 -13.59
CA TYR A 833 7.88 12.91 -12.57
C TYR A 833 8.88 11.82 -12.92
N GLU A 834 8.81 11.30 -14.16
CA GLU A 834 9.69 10.22 -14.65
C GLU A 834 11.16 10.62 -14.61
N LYS A 835 11.50 11.86 -15.00
CA LYS A 835 12.87 12.39 -14.91
C LYS A 835 13.42 12.32 -13.50
N LEU A 836 12.62 12.70 -12.50
CA LEU A 836 13.04 12.68 -11.10
C LEU A 836 13.13 11.27 -10.54
N ARG A 837 12.20 10.40 -10.94
CA ARG A 837 12.20 8.97 -10.60
C ARG A 837 13.46 8.29 -11.15
N GLU A 838 13.75 8.45 -12.44
CA GLU A 838 14.91 7.86 -13.11
C GLU A 838 16.24 8.38 -12.54
N TRP A 839 16.29 9.66 -12.20
CA TRP A 839 17.44 10.21 -11.50
C TRP A 839 17.64 9.58 -10.11
N ARG A 840 16.57 9.32 -9.34
CA ARG A 840 16.67 8.59 -8.06
C ARG A 840 17.04 7.13 -8.26
N ALA A 841 16.49 6.49 -9.30
CA ALA A 841 16.79 5.11 -9.68
C ALA A 841 18.28 4.95 -10.01
N SER A 842 18.91 5.91 -10.70
CA SER A 842 20.32 5.87 -11.09
C SER A 842 21.33 6.33 -10.02
N LYS A 843 20.89 6.71 -8.81
CA LYS A 843 21.82 7.02 -7.72
C LYS A 843 22.61 5.76 -7.31
N ILE A 844 23.81 5.92 -6.77
CA ILE A 844 24.63 4.77 -6.36
C ILE A 844 24.34 4.32 -4.93
N ASP A 845 24.05 5.26 -4.03
CA ASP A 845 23.73 4.98 -2.62
C ASP A 845 22.94 6.15 -2.02
N ILE A 846 22.39 5.96 -0.82
CA ILE A 846 21.66 7.01 -0.07
C ILE A 846 22.62 8.16 0.23
N GLY A 847 22.32 9.34 -0.34
CA GLY A 847 23.09 10.56 -0.09
C GLY A 847 24.45 10.65 -0.81
N ALA A 848 24.73 9.79 -1.79
CA ALA A 848 25.93 9.93 -2.63
C ALA A 848 25.92 11.30 -3.36
N THR A 849 26.94 12.12 -3.12
CA THR A 849 27.11 13.42 -3.80
C THR A 849 28.11 13.30 -4.96
N THR A 850 28.00 14.17 -5.97
CA THR A 850 28.89 14.15 -7.15
C THR A 850 30.38 14.34 -6.80
N ALA A 851 30.70 14.81 -5.59
CA ALA A 851 32.06 14.93 -5.07
C ALA A 851 32.67 13.58 -4.60
N ASP A 852 31.84 12.58 -4.27
CA ASP A 852 32.30 11.29 -3.76
C ASP A 852 32.97 10.41 -4.85
N HIS A 853 32.92 10.83 -6.12
CA HIS A 853 33.65 10.21 -7.22
C HIS A 853 35.12 10.59 -7.33
N SER A 854 35.66 11.38 -6.40
CA SER A 854 37.08 11.76 -6.41
C SER A 854 37.97 10.95 -5.47
N GLY A 855 37.46 9.90 -4.81
CA GLY A 855 38.22 9.21 -3.76
C GLY A 855 37.79 7.79 -3.41
N ALA A 856 37.53 6.94 -4.40
CA ALA A 856 37.57 5.49 -4.19
C ALA A 856 38.23 4.84 -5.41
N GLY A 857 39.50 4.50 -5.27
CA GLY A 857 40.22 3.74 -6.27
C GLY A 857 39.58 2.35 -6.48
N GLY A 858 39.57 1.92 -7.74
CA GLY A 858 39.76 0.51 -8.07
C GLY A 858 38.54 -0.29 -8.50
N CYS A 859 37.89 0.10 -9.59
CA CYS A 859 37.51 -0.86 -10.63
C CYS A 859 37.56 -0.13 -11.97
N GLY A 860 38.78 0.08 -12.45
CA GLY A 860 39.00 0.52 -13.82
C GLY A 860 38.51 -0.57 -14.76
N VAL A 861 37.51 -0.22 -15.57
CA VAL A 861 37.34 -0.81 -16.88
C VAL A 861 38.66 -0.55 -17.60
N GLY A 862 39.48 -1.60 -17.75
CA GLY A 862 40.72 -1.52 -18.49
C GLY A 862 40.42 -1.24 -19.95
N VAL A 863 40.47 0.03 -20.34
CA VAL A 863 40.73 0.42 -21.73
C VAL A 863 42.19 0.08 -22.00
N PHE A 864 42.45 -1.13 -22.48
CA PHE A 864 43.70 -1.43 -23.16
C PHE A 864 43.66 -0.76 -24.53
N ILE A 865 44.35 0.37 -24.63
CA ILE A 865 44.80 0.92 -25.92
C ILE A 865 45.90 -0.02 -26.42
N CYS A 866 45.56 -0.93 -27.33
CA CYS A 866 46.51 -1.47 -28.30
C CYS A 866 46.10 -0.93 -29.66
N GLY A 867 46.94 -0.06 -30.23
CA GLY A 867 46.73 0.50 -31.55
C GLY A 867 47.01 -0.53 -32.64
N ALA A 868 46.10 -0.64 -33.61
CA ALA A 868 46.41 -0.71 -35.04
C ALA A 868 45.11 -0.66 -35.87
N ALA A 869 45.03 0.39 -36.70
CA ALA A 869 44.40 0.50 -38.02
C ALA A 869 42.99 -0.10 -38.31
N GLY A 870 42.09 0.78 -38.77
CA GLY A 870 41.21 0.49 -39.91
C GLY A 870 39.69 0.53 -39.70
N ALA A 871 39.12 1.72 -39.94
CA ALA A 871 37.84 1.99 -40.61
C ALA A 871 36.49 1.36 -40.14
N GLY A 872 35.46 2.22 -40.07
CA GLY A 872 34.08 1.85 -40.48
C GLY A 872 32.99 2.06 -39.42
N CYS A 873 32.08 2.99 -39.71
CA CYS A 873 30.85 3.29 -38.96
C CYS A 873 29.84 2.11 -38.92
N ALA A 874 28.96 2.04 -37.91
CA ALA A 874 27.49 1.95 -38.07
C ALA A 874 26.75 1.77 -36.73
N ALA A 875 25.57 2.40 -36.63
CA ALA A 875 24.57 2.24 -35.59
C ALA A 875 23.77 0.93 -35.71
N GLY A 876 23.23 0.41 -34.61
CA GLY A 876 22.28 -0.72 -34.59
C GLY A 876 21.70 -1.01 -33.20
N ASN A 877 20.40 -1.26 -33.14
CA ASN A 877 19.49 -1.42 -31.99
C ASN A 877 19.79 -2.59 -31.01
N PRO A 878 19.15 -2.62 -29.82
CA PRO A 878 19.34 -3.66 -28.82
C PRO A 878 18.49 -4.90 -29.13
N GLY A 879 19.10 -6.08 -29.02
CA GLY A 879 18.43 -7.38 -29.12
C GLY A 879 18.91 -8.27 -27.99
N MET A 880 17.96 -8.89 -27.31
CA MET A 880 18.16 -9.90 -26.27
C MET A 880 18.98 -11.08 -26.78
N THR A 881 19.90 -11.57 -25.95
CA THR A 881 20.09 -13.00 -25.65
C THR A 881 20.98 -13.11 -24.43
N GLY A 882 20.48 -13.76 -23.38
CA GLY A 882 21.34 -14.31 -22.34
C GLY A 882 22.04 -15.54 -22.89
N ASP A 883 23.28 -15.78 -22.48
CA ASP A 883 23.60 -17.11 -22.04
C ASP A 883 24.78 -17.18 -21.07
N THR A 884 24.62 -18.22 -20.27
CA THR A 884 25.41 -18.72 -19.15
C THR A 884 26.89 -18.95 -19.47
N CYS A 885 27.77 -18.74 -18.48
CA CYS A 885 29.16 -19.19 -18.50
C CYS A 885 29.49 -19.83 -17.16
N GLY A 886 29.18 -21.13 -17.02
CA GLY A 886 29.71 -22.00 -15.99
C GLY A 886 31.07 -22.56 -16.42
N SER A 887 32.07 -22.47 -15.55
CA SER A 887 33.36 -23.13 -15.72
C SER A 887 33.28 -24.60 -15.32
N GLY A 888 33.99 -25.46 -16.04
CA GLY A 888 34.21 -26.86 -15.66
C GLY A 888 35.37 -27.47 -16.42
N CYS A 889 36.55 -27.49 -15.79
CA CYS A 889 37.67 -28.34 -16.20
C CYS A 889 37.50 -29.72 -15.53
N VAL A 890 37.35 -30.80 -16.30
CA VAL A 890 37.79 -32.15 -15.90
C VAL A 890 38.29 -32.89 -17.14
N THR A 891 39.48 -33.45 -16.99
CA THR A 891 40.24 -34.35 -17.87
C THR A 891 39.57 -35.71 -18.03
N GLU A 892 39.63 -36.31 -19.23
CA GLU A 892 40.29 -37.60 -19.53
C GLU A 892 40.08 -38.03 -21.00
N SER A 893 41.18 -38.50 -21.61
CA SER A 893 41.36 -39.51 -22.69
C SER A 893 40.12 -40.04 -23.42
N SER A 894 40.11 -40.27 -24.74
CA SER A 894 41.12 -40.82 -25.65
C SER A 894 40.50 -40.93 -27.06
N GLY A 895 41.33 -40.97 -28.11
CA GLY A 895 40.99 -41.66 -29.35
C GLY A 895 40.98 -40.81 -30.61
N ASP A 896 42.10 -40.86 -31.33
CA ASP A 896 42.24 -41.13 -32.77
C ASP A 896 41.28 -40.48 -33.78
N GLY A 897 41.87 -39.89 -34.82
CA GLY A 897 41.22 -39.83 -36.13
C GLY A 897 41.55 -38.59 -36.95
N ASP A 898 42.66 -38.67 -37.68
CA ASP A 898 42.96 -38.13 -39.01
C ASP A 898 41.92 -37.25 -39.74
N GLY A 899 42.45 -36.26 -40.48
CA GLY A 899 41.98 -36.04 -41.85
C GLY A 899 41.60 -34.60 -42.22
N ASP A 900 42.59 -33.88 -42.75
CA ASP A 900 42.57 -33.13 -44.01
C ASP A 900 41.34 -32.32 -44.45
N GLY A 901 41.63 -31.11 -44.95
CA GLY A 901 41.14 -30.75 -46.28
C GLY A 901 40.40 -29.42 -46.42
N ASP A 902 41.17 -28.39 -46.75
CA ASP A 902 41.02 -27.49 -47.90
C ASP A 902 39.66 -26.85 -48.29
N GLY A 903 39.79 -25.55 -48.60
CA GLY A 903 39.01 -24.84 -49.64
C GLY A 903 37.65 -24.31 -49.17
N GLY A 904 37.29 -23.04 -49.35
CA GLY A 904 37.68 -22.11 -50.38
C GLY A 904 36.40 -21.49 -50.96
N CYS A 905 36.35 -20.16 -50.92
CA CYS A 905 35.54 -19.27 -51.76
C CYS A 905 34.01 -19.40 -51.80
N GLY A 906 33.37 -18.32 -51.35
CA GLY A 906 32.64 -17.49 -52.31
C GLY A 906 31.14 -17.31 -52.09
N GLY A 907 30.75 -16.04 -51.95
CA GLY A 907 29.64 -15.51 -52.75
C GLY A 907 28.27 -15.41 -52.09
N CYS A 908 28.01 -14.21 -51.56
CA CYS A 908 26.80 -13.40 -51.73
C CYS A 908 25.40 -14.07 -51.67
N GLY A 909 24.61 -13.64 -50.68
CA GLY A 909 23.17 -13.45 -50.85
C GLY A 909 22.36 -13.63 -49.56
N GLY A 910 21.89 -12.51 -48.99
CA GLY A 910 20.87 -12.51 -47.93
C GLY A 910 21.33 -11.84 -46.65
#